data_AF-A0A1Z9FNP2-F1
#
_entry.id   AF-A0A1Z9FNP2-F1
#
_cell.length_a   1.000
_cell.length_b   1.000
_cell.length_c   1.000
_cell.angle_alpha   90.00
_cell.angle_beta   90.00
_cell.angle_gamma   90.00
#
_symmetry.space_group_name_H-M   'P 1'
#
loop_
_entity.id
_entity.type
_entity.pdbx_description
1 polymer ?
#
loop_
_entity_poly.entity_id
_entity_poly.type
_entity_poly.pdbx_seq_one_letter_code
_entity_poly.pdbx_strand_id
1 'polypeptide(L)'
;MIKKRVIHPKQAEYRKMVERIANSKTILPQPTNPKKNIVNREVIESSQTKKMHSFVFIITSYNNEKWVERNLNSIKYQTYTKWRAIYVDDASTDKTYELVNEFVTYNKLSDKIMIIKNDRNYKQAYSRYIAFKQCNDDEICCLLDGDDWLYDTNVLTKLNKFYNSNDVLVTYGKYMTYENAQETKVVGSKDYPKVVIQQKTYRHHPLWLAVHLRTGYAKLFKSYPHGYLLDFNNELMTVSTDQNEMFWVLDRSNGKHKVTNFIALTYNKDASRENVNSYYNTTNNKTQQLYRTELQYFLKLNQLNRFRKQETILIFTDLSVDDRKLQLFCEVINFKYKLIFKNELVDGINDIKVKLNYICFFDYKNITNELITRLKDYTNNIFCNRKFEHLPKITKNTLFLKLNNYNYKIVKKDFKEYNPLYEYTIIVNHDDESMSSLNKYVDKVYCINLVNNNNKLESFITMAKKYKINCEILRMNKLVDSQTFMRTYKKTNYTSPGELGCILSHLMCCIDARDNKYKNIIILEDDCIPIVNLNEEFERNKNIILDKLYVYLGASQWQWSDSIDIYNNYYNAWRTCGSFAIYINYEILSILISEYKKMDKTVDKVMHEYYNETPITHNLDSEYYGVNKTSPYYRRCIVLYPNLFIADVTTSNIREGQNMNKRSIKMKWKLDLYDM
;
A
#
# COMPACT_ATOMS: atom_id res chain seq x y z
N MET A 1 -41.21 -11.26 31.67
CA MET A 1 -41.74 -10.40 30.58
C MET A 1 -40.62 -10.13 29.56
N ILE A 2 -40.70 -10.77 28.40
CA ILE A 2 -39.74 -10.64 27.29
C ILE A 2 -40.18 -9.45 26.42
N LYS A 3 -39.34 -8.41 26.28
CA LYS A 3 -39.50 -7.41 25.20
C LYS A 3 -38.72 -7.89 23.96
N LYS A 4 -39.48 -8.14 22.88
CA LYS A 4 -39.02 -8.64 21.57
C LYS A 4 -38.02 -7.68 20.92
N ARG A 5 -36.91 -8.24 20.41
CA ARG A 5 -35.96 -7.58 19.49
C ARG A 5 -36.66 -7.29 18.15
N VAL A 6 -36.56 -6.05 17.67
CA VAL A 6 -36.90 -5.68 16.29
C VAL A 6 -35.74 -6.12 15.38
N ILE A 7 -36.02 -7.05 14.47
CA ILE A 7 -35.08 -7.53 13.45
C ILE A 7 -35.15 -6.56 12.26
N HIS A 8 -33.99 -6.06 11.83
CA HIS A 8 -33.88 -5.13 10.70
C HIS A 8 -34.27 -5.83 9.38
N PRO A 9 -35.09 -5.22 8.50
CA PRO A 9 -35.68 -5.87 7.31
C PRO A 9 -34.69 -6.58 6.37
N LYS A 10 -33.45 -6.07 6.26
CA LYS A 10 -32.39 -6.63 5.39
C LYS A 10 -31.77 -7.94 5.89
N GLN A 11 -31.85 -8.25 7.19
CA GLN A 11 -31.37 -9.54 7.72
C GLN A 11 -32.34 -10.70 7.44
N ALA A 12 -33.64 -10.41 7.30
CA ALA A 12 -34.64 -11.38 6.91
C ALA A 12 -34.56 -11.74 5.42
N GLU A 13 -34.28 -10.78 4.54
CA GLU A 13 -34.02 -11.03 3.12
C GLU A 13 -32.74 -11.84 2.89
N TYR A 14 -31.66 -11.53 3.62
CA TYR A 14 -30.41 -12.27 3.51
C TYR A 14 -30.56 -13.74 3.95
N ARG A 15 -31.32 -14.03 5.02
CA ARG A 15 -31.64 -15.41 5.42
C ARG A 15 -32.48 -16.15 4.37
N LYS A 16 -33.49 -15.48 3.80
CA LYS A 16 -34.31 -16.06 2.70
C LYS A 16 -33.49 -16.33 1.43
N MET A 17 -32.48 -15.51 1.14
CA MET A 17 -31.56 -15.73 0.01
C MET A 17 -30.66 -16.94 0.26
N VAL A 18 -30.14 -17.09 1.48
CA VAL A 18 -29.28 -18.23 1.87
C VAL A 18 -30.07 -19.56 1.90
N GLU A 19 -31.33 -19.55 2.34
CA GLU A 19 -32.22 -20.73 2.28
C GLU A 19 -32.63 -21.13 0.86
N ARG A 20 -32.79 -20.17 -0.07
CA ARG A 20 -33.03 -20.44 -1.50
C ARG A 20 -31.83 -21.10 -2.18
N ILE A 21 -30.62 -20.69 -1.82
CA ILE A 21 -29.37 -21.27 -2.35
C ILE A 21 -29.13 -22.68 -1.77
N ALA A 22 -29.51 -22.92 -0.52
CA ALA A 22 -29.38 -24.23 0.12
C ALA A 22 -30.36 -25.28 -0.45
N ASN A 23 -31.51 -24.86 -1.00
CA ASN A 23 -32.58 -25.74 -1.47
C ASN A 23 -32.64 -25.93 -3.00
N SER A 24 -31.80 -25.27 -3.80
CA SER A 24 -31.78 -25.47 -5.25
C SER A 24 -31.05 -26.75 -5.65
N LYS A 25 -31.79 -27.87 -5.75
CA LYS A 25 -31.36 -29.05 -6.50
C LYS A 25 -31.43 -28.73 -7.98
N THR A 26 -30.30 -28.41 -8.61
CA THR A 26 -30.18 -28.40 -10.06
C THR A 26 -29.19 -29.48 -10.48
N ILE A 27 -29.75 -30.53 -11.05
CA ILE A 27 -29.08 -31.69 -11.64
C ILE A 27 -28.37 -31.21 -12.92
N LEU A 28 -27.09 -31.53 -13.08
CA LEU A 28 -26.37 -31.45 -14.35
C LEU A 28 -25.67 -32.79 -14.62
N PRO A 29 -25.48 -33.17 -15.90
CA PRO A 29 -25.54 -34.56 -16.35
C PRO A 29 -24.25 -35.34 -16.13
N GLN A 30 -24.41 -36.65 -15.93
CA GLN A 30 -23.33 -37.64 -15.91
C GLN A 30 -22.72 -37.80 -17.32
N PRO A 31 -21.39 -37.83 -17.48
CA PRO A 31 -20.77 -38.29 -18.71
C PRO A 31 -20.82 -39.82 -18.79
N THR A 32 -21.27 -40.33 -19.93
CA THR A 32 -21.36 -41.74 -20.26
C THR A 32 -19.97 -42.35 -20.53
N ASN A 33 -19.74 -43.52 -19.93
CA ASN A 33 -18.60 -44.39 -20.20
C ASN A 33 -18.73 -45.07 -21.58
N PRO A 34 -17.62 -45.26 -22.31
CA PRO A 34 -17.41 -46.44 -23.13
C PRO A 34 -16.45 -47.41 -22.42
N LYS A 35 -16.93 -48.64 -22.16
CA LYS A 35 -16.10 -49.79 -21.75
C LYS A 35 -15.35 -50.34 -22.96
N LYS A 36 -14.04 -50.58 -22.84
CA LYS A 36 -13.46 -51.96 -22.69
C LYS A 36 -11.91 -51.97 -22.75
N ASN A 37 -11.37 -52.63 -21.73
CA ASN A 37 -10.21 -53.53 -21.65
C ASN A 37 -8.83 -53.07 -22.13
N ILE A 38 -7.83 -53.13 -21.23
CA ILE A 38 -6.75 -54.15 -21.22
C ILE A 38 -5.76 -53.88 -20.06
N VAL A 39 -5.62 -54.92 -19.21
CA VAL A 39 -4.45 -55.35 -18.41
C VAL A 39 -4.08 -54.64 -17.10
N ASN A 40 -4.23 -55.43 -16.03
CA ASN A 40 -3.65 -55.29 -14.69
C ASN A 40 -2.15 -54.95 -14.74
N ARG A 41 -1.75 -53.88 -14.06
CA ARG A 41 -0.44 -53.81 -13.41
C ARG A 41 -0.63 -53.23 -12.01
N GLU A 42 -0.43 -54.09 -11.03
CA GLU A 42 -0.15 -53.71 -9.65
C GLU A 42 0.97 -52.67 -9.66
N VAL A 43 0.66 -51.43 -9.24
CA VAL A 43 1.68 -50.43 -8.96
C VAL A 43 2.03 -50.58 -7.49
N ILE A 44 3.16 -51.24 -7.28
CA ILE A 44 3.93 -51.34 -6.06
C ILE A 44 3.94 -49.97 -5.35
N GLU A 45 3.32 -49.90 -4.15
CA GLU A 45 3.52 -48.79 -3.23
C GLU A 45 5.01 -48.71 -2.90
N SER A 46 5.68 -47.68 -3.43
CA SER A 46 7.06 -47.40 -3.08
C SER A 46 7.14 -47.05 -1.59
N SER A 47 7.78 -47.92 -0.82
CA SER A 47 8.17 -47.76 0.57
C SER A 47 9.21 -46.64 0.73
N GLN A 48 8.78 -45.38 0.59
CA GLN A 48 9.57 -44.26 1.11
C GLN A 48 9.56 -44.35 2.64
N THR A 49 10.73 -44.58 3.23
CA THR A 49 10.93 -44.48 4.67
C THR A 49 10.50 -43.09 5.14
N LYS A 50 9.39 -43.02 5.90
CA LYS A 50 8.80 -41.74 6.33
C LYS A 50 9.79 -40.99 7.22
N LYS A 51 10.16 -39.77 6.83
CA LYS A 51 11.13 -38.93 7.53
C LYS A 51 10.66 -38.64 8.95
N MET A 52 11.54 -38.85 9.93
CA MET A 52 11.32 -38.44 11.32
C MET A 52 11.78 -36.99 11.50
N HIS A 53 10.84 -36.05 11.53
CA HIS A 53 11.10 -34.62 11.65
C HIS A 53 11.53 -34.25 13.08
N SER A 54 12.44 -33.28 13.20
CA SER A 54 12.80 -32.70 14.50
C SER A 54 11.88 -31.53 14.80
N PHE A 55 11.27 -31.48 15.99
CA PHE A 55 10.44 -30.36 16.43
C PHE A 55 11.16 -29.51 17.47
N VAL A 56 11.04 -28.19 17.37
CA VAL A 56 11.52 -27.25 18.38
C VAL A 56 10.36 -26.38 18.85
N PHE A 57 10.00 -26.48 20.12
CA PHE A 57 9.01 -25.57 20.71
C PHE A 57 9.63 -24.21 20.97
N ILE A 58 8.97 -23.16 20.50
CA ILE A 58 9.32 -21.77 20.78
C ILE A 58 8.29 -21.26 21.77
N ILE A 59 8.70 -21.19 23.04
CA ILE A 59 7.83 -20.84 24.15
C ILE A 59 8.26 -19.50 24.68
N THR A 60 7.37 -18.51 24.60
CA THR A 60 7.59 -17.19 25.20
C THR A 60 6.63 -17.02 26.36
N SER A 61 7.15 -16.56 27.49
CA SER A 61 6.38 -16.46 28.72
C SER A 61 6.64 -15.13 29.43
N TYR A 62 5.60 -14.57 30.02
CA TYR A 62 5.67 -13.42 30.90
C TYR A 62 4.53 -13.52 31.92
N ASN A 63 4.88 -13.72 33.19
CA ASN A 63 3.95 -13.87 34.30
C ASN A 63 2.92 -15.00 34.14
N ASN A 64 3.38 -16.23 33.96
CA ASN A 64 2.56 -17.44 33.74
C ASN A 64 2.78 -18.53 34.80
N GLU A 65 3.17 -18.19 36.04
CA GLU A 65 3.53 -19.19 37.08
C GLU A 65 2.47 -20.29 37.26
N LYS A 66 1.18 -19.94 37.14
CA LYS A 66 0.03 -20.86 37.27
C LYS A 66 0.00 -21.95 36.18
N TRP A 67 0.59 -21.69 35.01
CA TRP A 67 0.42 -22.50 33.80
C TRP A 67 1.68 -23.27 33.39
N VAL A 68 2.83 -22.96 34.01
CA VAL A 68 4.14 -23.59 33.71
C VAL A 68 4.05 -25.11 33.67
N GLU A 69 3.50 -25.73 34.72
CA GLU A 69 3.43 -27.19 34.82
C GLU A 69 2.58 -27.79 33.70
N ARG A 70 1.42 -27.21 33.41
CA ARG A 70 0.50 -27.70 32.36
C ARG A 70 1.11 -27.55 30.96
N ASN A 71 1.75 -26.41 30.69
CA ASN A 71 2.44 -26.12 29.44
C ASN A 71 3.56 -27.15 29.19
N LEU A 72 4.48 -27.32 30.14
CA LEU A 72 5.64 -28.19 29.98
C LEU A 72 5.29 -29.69 30.01
N ASN A 73 4.33 -30.11 30.86
CA ASN A 73 3.85 -31.49 30.87
C ASN A 73 3.22 -31.89 29.52
N SER A 74 2.51 -30.98 28.84
CA SER A 74 1.92 -31.26 27.53
C SER A 74 2.94 -31.60 26.44
N ILE A 75 4.17 -31.10 26.59
CA ILE A 75 5.32 -31.40 25.71
C ILE A 75 6.01 -32.67 26.18
N LYS A 76 6.33 -32.77 27.47
CA LYS A 76 7.05 -33.91 28.09
C LYS A 76 6.37 -35.24 27.75
N TYR A 77 5.04 -35.29 27.81
CA TYR A 77 4.26 -36.51 27.61
C TYR A 77 3.88 -36.79 26.13
N GLN A 78 4.46 -36.08 25.17
CA GLN A 78 4.28 -36.44 23.75
C GLN A 78 4.87 -37.83 23.47
N THR A 79 4.12 -38.68 22.76
CA THR A 79 4.56 -40.02 22.33
C THR A 79 5.68 -39.95 21.29
N TYR A 80 5.74 -38.84 20.54
CA TYR A 80 6.83 -38.55 19.62
C TYR A 80 8.03 -38.01 20.40
N THR A 81 9.21 -38.60 20.25
CA THR A 81 10.37 -38.32 21.12
C THR A 81 11.36 -37.29 20.56
N LYS A 82 11.33 -37.04 19.25
CA LYS A 82 12.29 -36.16 18.55
C LYS A 82 11.85 -34.69 18.61
N TRP A 83 11.95 -34.14 19.81
CA TRP A 83 11.68 -32.73 20.08
C TRP A 83 12.65 -32.16 21.10
N ARG A 84 12.78 -30.83 21.07
CA ARG A 84 13.39 -29.99 22.11
C ARG A 84 12.55 -28.71 22.27
N ALA A 85 12.86 -27.89 23.27
CA ALA A 85 12.20 -26.61 23.49
C ALA A 85 13.20 -25.50 23.78
N ILE A 86 12.84 -24.28 23.40
CA ILE A 86 13.47 -23.04 23.82
C ILE A 86 12.40 -22.26 24.57
N TYR A 87 12.59 -22.13 25.88
CA TYR A 87 11.70 -21.39 26.76
C TYR A 87 12.32 -20.04 27.08
N VAL A 88 11.67 -18.96 26.67
CA VAL A 88 12.10 -17.59 26.90
C VAL A 88 11.19 -16.94 27.93
N ASP A 89 11.73 -16.69 29.12
CA ASP A 89 11.13 -15.84 30.14
C ASP A 89 11.43 -14.38 29.82
N ASP A 90 10.40 -13.58 29.51
CA ASP A 90 10.51 -12.18 29.11
C ASP A 90 10.53 -11.23 30.31
N ALA A 91 11.45 -11.51 31.24
CA ALA A 91 11.63 -10.81 32.52
C ALA A 91 10.36 -10.83 33.38
N SER A 92 9.83 -12.03 33.66
CA SER A 92 8.68 -12.18 34.56
C SER A 92 8.97 -11.61 35.95
N THR A 93 7.93 -11.06 36.57
CA THR A 93 7.97 -10.53 37.93
C THR A 93 7.41 -11.51 38.97
N ASP A 94 6.79 -12.61 38.51
CA ASP A 94 6.29 -13.71 39.33
C ASP A 94 7.30 -14.89 39.35
N LYS A 95 6.89 -16.06 39.86
CA LYS A 95 7.77 -17.24 39.97
C LYS A 95 7.94 -18.05 38.67
N THR A 96 7.56 -17.50 37.52
CA THR A 96 7.58 -18.24 36.24
C THR A 96 8.95 -18.84 35.95
N TYR A 97 10.02 -18.05 36.07
CA TYR A 97 11.38 -18.50 35.74
C TYR A 97 11.85 -19.62 36.68
N GLU A 98 11.63 -19.45 37.98
CA GLU A 98 12.01 -20.39 39.02
C GLU A 98 11.31 -21.74 38.82
N LEU A 99 10.00 -21.72 38.59
CA LEU A 99 9.19 -22.93 38.36
C LEU A 99 9.62 -23.67 37.08
N VAL A 100 9.96 -22.95 36.01
CA VAL A 100 10.48 -23.57 34.78
C VAL A 100 11.82 -24.25 35.05
N ASN A 101 12.73 -23.58 35.76
CA ASN A 101 14.04 -24.12 36.09
C ASN A 101 13.95 -25.36 37.00
N GLU A 102 13.08 -25.32 38.02
CA GLU A 102 12.77 -26.46 38.89
C GLU A 102 12.18 -27.62 38.08
N PHE A 103 11.19 -27.35 37.21
CA PHE A 103 10.58 -28.37 36.37
C PHE A 103 11.61 -29.06 35.47
N VAL A 104 12.47 -28.29 34.80
CA VAL A 104 13.51 -28.83 33.90
C VAL A 104 14.52 -29.68 34.67
N THR A 105 14.96 -29.21 35.84
CA THR A 105 15.92 -29.92 36.70
C THR A 105 15.33 -31.21 37.25
N TYR A 106 14.15 -31.14 37.87
CA TYR A 106 13.47 -32.29 38.47
C TYR A 106 13.19 -33.40 37.45
N ASN A 107 12.76 -33.02 36.24
CA ASN A 107 12.45 -33.97 35.18
C ASN A 107 13.65 -34.39 34.33
N LYS A 108 14.87 -33.92 34.65
CA LYS A 108 16.12 -34.20 33.90
C LYS A 108 15.99 -33.86 32.40
N LEU A 109 15.47 -32.67 32.10
CA LEU A 109 15.20 -32.20 30.73
C LEU A 109 16.21 -31.14 30.26
N SER A 110 17.32 -30.93 30.97
CA SER A 110 18.30 -29.88 30.65
C SER A 110 18.97 -30.07 29.28
N ASP A 111 18.99 -31.29 28.73
CA ASP A 111 19.43 -31.60 27.38
C ASP A 111 18.37 -31.29 26.30
N LYS A 112 17.09 -31.22 26.69
CA LYS A 112 15.94 -30.98 25.81
C LYS A 112 15.37 -29.58 25.88
N ILE A 113 15.52 -28.86 26.99
CA ILE A 113 14.89 -27.56 27.21
C ILE A 113 15.97 -26.53 27.52
N MET A 114 16.16 -25.61 26.58
CA MET A 114 16.98 -24.42 26.76
C MET A 114 16.13 -23.32 27.37
N ILE A 115 16.57 -22.77 28.51
CA ILE A 115 15.91 -21.65 29.19
C ILE A 115 16.70 -20.37 28.91
N ILE A 116 16.02 -19.32 28.45
CA ILE A 116 16.56 -17.98 28.25
C ILE A 116 15.77 -17.02 29.12
N LYS A 117 16.45 -16.16 29.88
CA LYS A 117 15.84 -15.09 30.68
C LYS A 117 16.26 -13.74 30.11
N ASN A 118 15.28 -12.93 29.71
CA ASN A 118 15.55 -11.55 29.32
C ASN A 118 15.81 -10.69 30.57
N ASP A 119 16.62 -9.64 30.42
CA ASP A 119 16.95 -8.69 31.50
C ASP A 119 15.84 -7.66 31.75
N ARG A 120 15.00 -7.43 30.74
CA ARG A 120 13.78 -6.61 30.79
C ARG A 120 12.74 -7.16 29.83
N ASN A 121 11.51 -6.67 29.96
CA ASN A 121 10.40 -7.11 29.12
C ASN A 121 10.50 -6.49 27.70
N TYR A 122 10.93 -7.30 26.73
CA TYR A 122 11.09 -6.94 25.32
C TYR A 122 9.88 -7.29 24.44
N LYS A 123 8.80 -7.80 25.04
CA LYS A 123 7.59 -8.25 24.34
C LYS A 123 7.82 -9.53 23.54
N GLN A 124 6.70 -10.20 23.26
CA GLN A 124 6.65 -11.51 22.63
C GLN A 124 7.42 -11.61 21.29
N ALA A 125 7.31 -10.59 20.42
CA ALA A 125 7.97 -10.60 19.12
C ALA A 125 9.50 -10.71 19.24
N TYR A 126 10.10 -9.97 20.16
CA TYR A 126 11.54 -10.03 20.40
C TYR A 126 11.96 -11.38 20.99
N SER A 127 11.21 -11.88 21.99
CA SER A 127 11.48 -13.18 22.62
C SER A 127 11.41 -14.34 21.62
N ARG A 128 10.43 -14.32 20.70
CA ARG A 128 10.37 -15.29 19.59
C ARG A 128 11.54 -15.10 18.63
N TYR A 129 11.88 -13.87 18.28
CA TYR A 129 12.99 -13.57 17.39
C TYR A 129 14.32 -14.15 17.87
N ILE A 130 14.69 -13.95 19.13
CA ILE A 130 15.92 -14.50 19.69
C ILE A 130 15.88 -16.03 19.75
N ALA A 131 14.73 -16.62 20.07
CA ALA A 131 14.56 -18.07 20.07
C ALA A 131 14.71 -18.66 18.67
N PHE A 132 14.16 -18.02 17.63
CA PHE A 132 14.35 -18.46 16.25
C PHE A 132 15.83 -18.53 15.86
N LYS A 133 16.67 -17.61 16.36
CA LYS A 133 18.11 -17.63 16.07
C LYS A 133 18.84 -18.84 16.66
N GLN A 134 18.27 -19.48 17.67
CA GLN A 134 18.80 -20.71 18.29
C GLN A 134 18.33 -22.00 17.61
N CYS A 135 17.53 -21.90 16.53
CA CYS A 135 17.02 -23.08 15.81
C CYS A 135 17.98 -23.56 14.71
N ASN A 136 18.02 -24.87 14.50
CA ASN A 136 18.62 -25.46 13.31
C ASN A 136 17.64 -25.36 12.15
N ASP A 137 18.14 -25.07 10.95
CA ASP A 137 17.32 -24.69 9.78
C ASP A 137 16.28 -25.76 9.36
N ASP A 138 16.57 -27.03 9.63
CA ASP A 138 15.77 -28.21 9.28
C ASP A 138 14.76 -28.62 10.36
N GLU A 139 14.80 -27.99 11.53
CA GLU A 139 13.79 -28.19 12.58
C GLU A 139 12.46 -27.55 12.20
N ILE A 140 11.36 -28.11 12.71
CA ILE A 140 10.04 -27.51 12.63
C ILE A 140 9.78 -26.75 13.93
N CYS A 141 9.71 -25.42 13.85
CA CYS A 141 9.29 -24.60 14.98
C CYS A 141 7.81 -24.82 15.27
N CYS A 142 7.47 -25.01 16.54
CA CYS A 142 6.11 -25.05 17.07
C CYS A 142 5.91 -23.83 17.99
N LEU A 143 5.08 -22.86 17.57
CA LEU A 143 4.86 -21.63 18.35
C LEU A 143 3.80 -21.89 19.43
N LEU A 144 4.24 -22.11 20.66
CA LEU A 144 3.40 -22.46 21.80
C LEU A 144 3.56 -21.38 22.87
N ASP A 145 2.50 -20.65 23.19
CA ASP A 145 2.57 -19.60 24.21
C ASP A 145 2.66 -20.23 25.61
N GLY A 146 3.32 -19.55 26.56
CA GLY A 146 3.65 -20.09 27.89
C GLY A 146 2.44 -20.42 28.78
N ASP A 147 1.26 -19.93 28.40
CA ASP A 147 -0.04 -20.14 29.05
C ASP A 147 -0.95 -21.13 28.32
N ASP A 148 -0.55 -21.62 27.15
CA ASP A 148 -1.25 -22.62 26.35
C ASP A 148 -0.68 -24.04 26.54
N TRP A 149 -1.32 -25.08 26.00
CA TRP A 149 -0.78 -26.45 26.03
C TRP A 149 -1.20 -27.28 24.82
N LEU A 150 -0.45 -28.34 24.50
CA LEU A 150 -0.84 -29.29 23.45
C LEU A 150 -2.10 -30.06 23.86
N TYR A 151 -2.97 -30.30 22.88
CA TYR A 151 -4.30 -30.88 23.14
C TYR A 151 -4.25 -32.33 23.66
N ASP A 152 -3.39 -33.17 23.07
CA ASP A 152 -3.19 -34.56 23.51
C ASP A 152 -1.75 -35.02 23.31
N THR A 153 -1.42 -36.21 23.81
CA THR A 153 -0.07 -36.80 23.77
C THR A 153 0.40 -37.23 22.38
N ASN A 154 -0.46 -37.15 21.35
CA ASN A 154 -0.17 -37.61 19.99
C ASN A 154 -0.07 -36.46 18.98
N VAL A 155 -0.11 -35.20 19.41
CA VAL A 155 -0.06 -34.03 18.52
C VAL A 155 1.19 -34.04 17.64
N LEU A 156 2.38 -34.29 18.20
CA LEU A 156 3.61 -34.34 17.42
C LEU A 156 3.65 -35.52 16.43
N THR A 157 3.09 -36.68 16.82
CA THR A 157 2.94 -37.84 15.93
C THR A 157 2.04 -37.50 14.73
N LYS A 158 0.93 -36.81 14.99
CA LYS A 158 0.00 -36.31 13.96
C LYS A 158 0.67 -35.27 13.05
N LEU A 159 1.44 -34.33 13.61
CA LEU A 159 2.20 -33.35 12.85
C LEU A 159 3.26 -34.02 11.97
N ASN A 160 4.06 -34.95 12.50
CA ASN A 160 5.06 -35.68 11.72
C ASN A 160 4.42 -36.44 10.55
N LYS A 161 3.27 -37.09 10.78
CA LYS A 161 2.49 -37.73 9.70
C LYS A 161 2.01 -36.68 8.68
N PHE A 162 1.52 -35.54 9.15
CA PHE A 162 1.02 -34.48 8.28
C PHE A 162 2.11 -33.89 7.37
N TYR A 163 3.29 -33.58 7.90
CA TYR A 163 4.44 -33.11 7.11
C TYR A 163 4.96 -34.17 6.13
N ASN A 164 4.92 -35.46 6.47
CA ASN A 164 5.29 -36.54 5.55
C ASN A 164 4.26 -36.74 4.43
N SER A 165 2.98 -36.50 4.69
CA SER A 165 1.89 -36.74 3.74
C SER A 165 1.52 -35.53 2.88
N ASN A 166 2.13 -34.36 3.12
CA ASN A 166 1.84 -33.14 2.37
C ASN A 166 3.16 -32.41 2.04
N ASP A 167 3.29 -31.85 0.83
CA ASP A 167 4.42 -30.96 0.49
C ASP A 167 4.20 -29.58 1.14
N VAL A 168 4.49 -29.50 2.43
CA VAL A 168 4.28 -28.29 3.25
C VAL A 168 5.56 -27.87 3.96
N LEU A 169 5.76 -26.55 4.01
CA LEU A 169 6.81 -25.91 4.78
C LEU A 169 6.28 -25.27 6.07
N VAL A 170 4.98 -24.95 6.09
CA VAL A 170 4.28 -24.24 7.16
C VAL A 170 2.93 -24.90 7.37
N THR A 171 2.49 -25.04 8.62
CA THR A 171 1.12 -25.43 8.94
C THR A 171 0.55 -24.56 10.04
N TYR A 172 -0.76 -24.56 10.12
CA TYR A 172 -1.57 -23.92 11.15
C TYR A 172 -2.87 -24.72 11.23
N GLY A 173 -3.72 -24.55 12.24
CA GLY A 173 -4.98 -25.28 12.16
C GLY A 173 -5.89 -25.23 13.36
N LYS A 174 -6.36 -26.40 13.80
CA LYS A 174 -7.43 -26.43 14.78
C LYS A 174 -6.89 -26.34 16.20
N TYR A 175 -7.57 -25.56 17.02
CA TYR A 175 -7.32 -25.48 18.45
C TYR A 175 -8.62 -25.52 19.24
N MET A 176 -8.57 -26.11 20.44
CA MET A 176 -9.63 -26.06 21.44
C MET A 176 -9.48 -24.81 22.27
N THR A 177 -10.56 -24.18 22.70
CA THR A 177 -10.49 -23.04 23.62
C THR A 177 -10.85 -23.48 25.03
N TYR A 178 -10.07 -23.00 26.01
CA TYR A 178 -10.27 -23.26 27.44
C TYR A 178 -10.69 -21.97 28.15
N GLU A 179 -11.76 -22.05 28.93
CA GLU A 179 -12.39 -20.90 29.59
C GLU A 179 -13.18 -21.38 30.82
N ASN A 180 -13.08 -20.65 31.93
CA ASN A 180 -13.69 -21.00 33.22
C ASN A 180 -13.35 -22.44 33.65
N ALA A 181 -12.07 -22.78 33.55
CA ALA A 181 -11.55 -24.10 33.87
C ALA A 181 -12.08 -25.27 33.00
N GLN A 182 -12.73 -25.01 31.86
CA GLN A 182 -13.30 -26.04 30.99
C GLN A 182 -13.01 -25.81 29.50
N GLU A 183 -13.02 -26.88 28.71
CA GLU A 183 -12.96 -26.79 27.24
C GLU A 183 -14.31 -26.33 26.67
N THR A 184 -14.29 -25.47 25.66
CA THR A 184 -15.52 -24.80 25.16
C THR A 184 -15.78 -25.01 23.68
N LYS A 185 -14.86 -24.63 22.78
CA LYS A 185 -15.07 -24.76 21.33
C LYS A 185 -13.80 -24.98 20.54
N VAL A 186 -13.95 -25.64 19.39
CA VAL A 186 -12.91 -25.81 18.37
C VAL A 186 -12.94 -24.65 17.38
N VAL A 187 -11.77 -24.10 17.04
CA VAL A 187 -11.56 -23.00 16.09
C VAL A 187 -10.54 -23.42 15.02
N GLY A 188 -10.50 -22.78 13.84
CA GLY A 188 -9.39 -22.93 12.88
C GLY A 188 -9.56 -24.01 11.79
N SER A 189 -10.76 -24.16 11.22
CA SER A 189 -11.07 -25.22 10.24
C SER A 189 -10.88 -24.85 8.77
N LYS A 190 -10.45 -23.63 8.45
CA LYS A 190 -10.42 -23.10 7.07
C LYS A 190 -9.01 -22.75 6.63
N ASP A 191 -8.66 -23.19 5.42
CA ASP A 191 -7.42 -22.79 4.74
C ASP A 191 -7.61 -21.50 3.92
N TYR A 192 -6.50 -20.86 3.54
CA TYR A 192 -6.56 -19.74 2.60
C TYR A 192 -7.05 -20.22 1.22
N PRO A 193 -7.94 -19.45 0.55
CA PRO A 193 -8.39 -19.77 -0.81
C PRO A 193 -7.21 -19.88 -1.79
N LYS A 194 -7.32 -20.78 -2.79
CA LYS A 194 -6.28 -20.97 -3.81
C LYS A 194 -5.81 -19.66 -4.47
N VAL A 195 -6.75 -18.74 -4.76
CA VAL A 195 -6.44 -17.43 -5.36
C VAL A 195 -5.56 -16.57 -4.44
N VAL A 196 -5.80 -16.60 -3.12
CA VAL A 196 -5.00 -15.86 -2.13
C VAL A 196 -3.58 -16.43 -2.07
N ILE A 197 -3.47 -17.76 -2.12
CA ILE A 197 -2.18 -18.46 -2.11
C ILE A 197 -1.37 -18.11 -3.37
N GLN A 198 -2.00 -18.21 -4.55
CA GLN A 198 -1.35 -17.96 -5.84
C GLN A 198 -0.90 -16.51 -6.00
N GLN A 199 -1.71 -15.55 -5.55
CA GLN A 199 -1.41 -14.12 -5.64
C GLN A 199 -0.59 -13.59 -4.46
N LYS A 200 -0.31 -14.41 -3.45
CA LYS A 200 0.36 -14.02 -2.19
C LYS A 200 -0.33 -12.84 -1.49
N THR A 201 -1.65 -12.79 -1.54
CA THR A 201 -2.47 -11.69 -1.00
C THR A 201 -2.92 -11.95 0.45
N TYR A 202 -2.20 -12.77 1.22
CA TYR A 202 -2.56 -13.19 2.59
C TYR A 202 -2.97 -12.03 3.50
N ARG A 203 -2.23 -10.92 3.44
CA ARG A 203 -2.46 -9.70 4.24
C ARG A 203 -3.79 -9.01 3.94
N HIS A 204 -4.27 -9.14 2.70
CA HIS A 204 -5.48 -8.48 2.22
C HIS A 204 -6.72 -9.36 2.41
N HIS A 205 -6.55 -10.61 2.82
CA HIS A 205 -7.67 -11.48 3.10
C HIS A 205 -8.46 -10.96 4.32
N PRO A 206 -9.81 -10.91 4.26
CA PRO A 206 -10.63 -10.31 5.32
C PRO A 206 -10.59 -11.08 6.64
N LEU A 207 -10.18 -12.36 6.60
CA LEU A 207 -10.09 -13.22 7.77
C LEU A 207 -8.63 -13.63 8.03
N TRP A 208 -8.26 -13.63 9.30
CA TRP A 208 -7.05 -14.28 9.79
C TRP A 208 -7.27 -15.80 9.86
N LEU A 209 -6.58 -16.56 9.01
CA LEU A 209 -6.77 -18.02 8.91
C LEU A 209 -5.59 -18.84 9.44
N ALA A 210 -4.39 -18.25 9.53
CA ALA A 210 -3.19 -18.92 10.06
C ALA A 210 -3.13 -18.91 11.59
N VAL A 211 -4.15 -19.51 12.22
CA VAL A 211 -4.33 -19.59 13.68
C VAL A 211 -3.51 -20.72 14.33
N HIS A 212 -3.63 -20.89 15.65
CA HIS A 212 -2.88 -21.90 16.41
C HIS A 212 -3.24 -23.35 16.03
N LEU A 213 -2.37 -24.35 16.19
CA LEU A 213 -0.93 -24.26 16.47
C LEU A 213 -0.19 -23.90 15.18
N ARG A 214 0.60 -22.84 15.21
CA ARG A 214 1.42 -22.41 14.07
C ARG A 214 2.73 -23.19 14.07
N THR A 215 3.04 -23.84 12.95
CA THR A 215 4.30 -24.57 12.77
C THR A 215 4.97 -24.26 11.44
N GLY A 216 6.28 -24.38 11.36
CA GLY A 216 6.99 -24.23 10.10
C GLY A 216 8.49 -24.47 10.23
N TYR A 217 9.16 -24.71 9.10
CA TYR A 217 10.61 -24.91 9.12
C TYR A 217 11.32 -23.68 9.67
N ALA A 218 12.25 -23.90 10.60
CA ALA A 218 12.99 -22.88 11.32
C ALA A 218 13.72 -21.90 10.40
N LYS A 219 14.25 -22.35 9.25
CA LYS A 219 14.87 -21.47 8.25
C LYS A 219 13.97 -20.31 7.81
N LEU A 220 12.65 -20.50 7.77
CA LEU A 220 11.70 -19.45 7.41
C LEU A 220 11.57 -18.42 8.53
N PHE A 221 11.44 -18.87 9.78
CA PHE A 221 11.38 -17.98 10.95
C PHE A 221 12.72 -17.28 11.21
N LYS A 222 13.86 -17.95 11.01
CA LYS A 222 15.20 -17.34 11.10
C LYS A 222 15.40 -16.21 10.10
N SER A 223 14.75 -16.29 8.94
CA SER A 223 14.79 -15.23 7.95
C SER A 223 13.97 -14.00 8.35
N TYR A 224 13.16 -14.06 9.43
CA TYR A 224 12.39 -12.94 9.94
C TYR A 224 13.33 -11.78 10.32
N PRO A 225 13.15 -10.57 9.74
CA PRO A 225 14.08 -9.48 9.87
C PRO A 225 13.81 -8.71 11.16
N HIS A 226 14.86 -8.15 11.76
CA HIS A 226 14.74 -7.41 13.01
C HIS A 226 13.76 -6.21 12.91
N GLY A 227 13.74 -5.51 11.77
CA GLY A 227 12.83 -4.38 11.55
C GLY A 227 11.34 -4.75 11.53
N TYR A 228 10.98 -6.03 11.39
CA TYR A 228 9.60 -6.49 11.50
C TYR A 228 9.13 -6.65 12.95
N LEU A 229 10.03 -6.53 13.93
CA LEU A 229 9.66 -6.46 15.34
C LEU A 229 9.03 -5.12 15.73
N LEU A 230 9.16 -4.12 14.84
CA LEU A 230 8.80 -2.74 15.13
C LEU A 230 7.45 -2.35 14.50
N ASP A 231 6.72 -1.47 15.17
CA ASP A 231 5.49 -0.85 14.67
C ASP A 231 5.76 0.41 13.83
N PHE A 232 4.70 1.16 13.51
CA PHE A 232 4.79 2.39 12.71
C PHE A 232 5.48 3.56 13.42
N ASN A 233 5.71 3.47 14.72
CA ASN A 233 6.47 4.44 15.52
C ASN A 233 7.93 3.99 15.76
N ASN A 234 8.36 2.88 15.15
CA ASN A 234 9.64 2.21 15.40
C ASN A 234 9.78 1.64 16.83
N GLU A 235 8.67 1.36 17.52
CA GLU A 235 8.67 0.72 18.84
C GLU A 235 8.38 -0.78 18.73
N LEU A 236 8.78 -1.56 19.75
CA LEU A 236 8.52 -3.00 19.77
C LEU A 236 7.01 -3.27 19.79
N MET A 237 6.56 -4.02 18.79
CA MET A 237 5.16 -4.34 18.58
C MET A 237 4.60 -5.18 19.74
N THR A 238 3.49 -4.71 20.31
CA THR A 238 2.85 -5.34 21.49
C THR A 238 1.62 -6.18 21.15
N VAL A 239 1.08 -6.06 19.93
CA VAL A 239 -0.12 -6.77 19.45
C VAL A 239 0.07 -7.22 18.01
N SER A 240 -0.72 -8.20 17.53
CA SER A 240 -0.64 -8.69 16.13
C SER A 240 0.75 -9.21 15.71
N THR A 241 1.62 -9.54 16.67
CA THR A 241 2.95 -10.13 16.46
C THR A 241 2.86 -11.40 15.63
N ASP A 242 1.89 -12.24 15.98
CA ASP A 242 1.60 -13.50 15.30
C ASP A 242 1.23 -13.34 13.83
N GLN A 243 0.40 -12.34 13.51
CA GLN A 243 0.05 -12.00 12.13
C GLN A 243 1.30 -11.60 11.35
N ASN A 244 2.13 -10.73 11.93
CA ASN A 244 3.31 -10.25 11.22
C ASN A 244 4.33 -11.36 10.94
N GLU A 245 4.63 -12.19 11.95
CA GLU A 245 5.49 -13.36 11.83
C GLU A 245 4.97 -14.30 10.75
N MET A 246 3.71 -14.69 10.84
CA MET A 246 3.15 -15.66 9.93
C MET A 246 2.98 -15.12 8.51
N PHE A 247 2.65 -13.84 8.32
CA PHE A 247 2.64 -13.28 6.97
C PHE A 247 4.01 -13.39 6.31
N TRP A 248 5.10 -13.08 7.02
CA TRP A 248 6.46 -13.22 6.50
C TRP A 248 6.78 -14.65 6.07
N VAL A 249 6.38 -15.62 6.90
CA VAL A 249 6.65 -17.05 6.69
C VAL A 249 5.77 -17.59 5.56
N LEU A 250 4.49 -17.17 5.47
CA LEU A 250 3.57 -17.54 4.38
C LEU A 250 4.07 -17.03 3.02
N ASP A 251 4.56 -15.79 2.93
CA ASP A 251 5.11 -15.24 1.67
C ASP A 251 6.29 -16.07 1.14
N ARG A 252 7.11 -16.60 2.05
CA ARG A 252 8.32 -17.39 1.77
C ARG A 252 8.08 -18.88 1.65
N SER A 253 6.96 -19.37 2.17
CA SER A 253 6.53 -20.76 1.95
C SER A 253 6.25 -21.04 0.46
N ASN A 254 6.07 -19.99 -0.35
CA ASN A 254 5.71 -20.08 -1.77
C ASN A 254 4.43 -20.92 -1.99
N GLY A 255 3.46 -20.76 -1.10
CA GLY A 255 2.20 -21.50 -1.13
C GLY A 255 2.31 -22.94 -0.62
N LYS A 256 3.49 -23.40 -0.17
CA LYS A 256 3.66 -24.69 0.50
C LYS A 256 3.23 -24.61 1.96
N HIS A 257 1.94 -24.39 2.18
CA HIS A 257 1.34 -24.40 3.50
C HIS A 257 -0.04 -25.03 3.43
N LYS A 258 -0.52 -25.54 4.57
CA LYS A 258 -1.82 -26.20 4.65
C LYS A 258 -2.38 -26.19 6.06
N VAL A 259 -3.70 -26.05 6.17
CA VAL A 259 -4.41 -26.18 7.45
C VAL A 259 -4.42 -27.64 7.94
N THR A 260 -4.16 -27.88 9.23
CA THR A 260 -4.26 -29.21 9.83
C THR A 260 -5.72 -29.62 10.05
N ASN A 261 -6.00 -30.93 9.99
CA ASN A 261 -7.35 -31.48 10.15
C ASN A 261 -7.66 -31.96 11.58
N PHE A 262 -6.70 -31.93 12.50
CA PHE A 262 -6.79 -32.36 13.90
C PHE A 262 -6.58 -31.18 14.86
N ILE A 263 -7.06 -31.30 16.09
CA ILE A 263 -6.83 -30.32 17.16
C ILE A 263 -5.40 -30.50 17.67
N ALA A 264 -4.60 -29.43 17.60
CA ALA A 264 -3.19 -29.47 18.00
C ALA A 264 -2.93 -28.79 19.35
N LEU A 265 -3.71 -27.78 19.68
CA LEU A 265 -3.50 -26.90 20.83
C LEU A 265 -4.79 -26.70 21.62
N THR A 266 -4.67 -26.51 22.91
CA THR A 266 -5.66 -25.83 23.75
C THR A 266 -5.21 -24.40 24.04
N TYR A 267 -6.00 -23.42 23.59
CA TYR A 267 -5.80 -21.99 23.78
C TYR A 267 -6.48 -21.52 25.06
N ASN A 268 -5.70 -20.99 25.99
CA ASN A 268 -6.15 -20.59 27.32
C ASN A 268 -6.72 -19.17 27.33
N LYS A 269 -8.05 -19.03 27.30
CA LYS A 269 -8.67 -17.71 27.40
C LYS A 269 -8.61 -17.12 28.80
N ASP A 270 -8.51 -17.95 29.84
CA ASP A 270 -8.48 -17.48 31.22
C ASP A 270 -7.20 -16.65 31.42
N ALA A 271 -6.03 -17.17 31.02
CA ALA A 271 -4.78 -16.42 31.01
C ALA A 271 -4.79 -15.22 30.05
N SER A 272 -5.31 -15.41 28.83
CA SER A 272 -5.40 -14.34 27.84
C SER A 272 -6.19 -13.13 28.35
N ARG A 273 -7.19 -13.30 29.21
CA ARG A 273 -7.98 -12.19 29.78
C ARG A 273 -7.25 -11.43 30.88
N GLU A 274 -6.31 -12.06 31.59
CA GLU A 274 -5.47 -11.38 32.59
C GLU A 274 -4.48 -10.41 31.91
N ASN A 275 -4.14 -10.64 30.63
CA ASN A 275 -3.23 -9.78 29.88
C ASN A 275 -3.91 -8.50 29.35
N VAL A 276 -3.45 -7.33 29.81
CA VAL A 276 -3.94 -6.01 29.38
C VAL A 276 -3.89 -5.84 27.86
N ASN A 277 -2.91 -6.43 27.18
CA ASN A 277 -2.71 -6.33 25.73
C ASN A 277 -3.58 -7.28 24.88
N SER A 278 -4.43 -8.07 25.54
CA SER A 278 -5.25 -9.10 24.89
C SER A 278 -6.34 -8.54 24.00
N TYR A 279 -6.65 -9.29 22.93
CA TYR A 279 -7.79 -9.01 22.06
C TYR A 279 -9.11 -8.92 22.85
N TYR A 280 -9.27 -9.71 23.92
CA TYR A 280 -10.50 -9.75 24.71
C TYR A 280 -10.72 -8.50 25.58
N ASN A 281 -9.66 -7.73 25.83
CA ASN A 281 -9.72 -6.51 26.62
C ASN A 281 -9.91 -5.24 25.76
N THR A 282 -9.93 -5.38 24.44
CA THR A 282 -10.00 -4.24 23.50
C THR A 282 -11.34 -3.50 23.51
N THR A 283 -12.45 -4.13 23.91
CA THR A 283 -13.77 -3.48 23.93
C THR A 283 -13.88 -2.36 24.95
N ASN A 284 -13.05 -2.39 26.00
CA ASN A 284 -13.08 -1.41 27.09
C ASN A 284 -11.96 -0.35 26.95
N ASN A 285 -11.06 -0.48 25.99
CA ASN A 285 -9.90 0.40 25.79
C ASN A 285 -9.82 0.90 24.33
N LYS A 286 -10.39 2.08 24.08
CA LYS A 286 -10.43 2.70 22.74
C LYS A 286 -9.04 2.95 22.15
N THR A 287 -8.06 3.35 22.97
CA THR A 287 -6.69 3.63 22.51
C THR A 287 -6.02 2.37 21.98
N GLN A 288 -6.15 1.27 22.71
CA GLN A 288 -5.64 -0.03 22.29
C GLN A 288 -6.35 -0.56 21.03
N GLN A 289 -7.67 -0.36 20.93
CA GLN A 289 -8.43 -0.73 19.74
C GLN A 289 -7.95 0.04 18.50
N LEU A 290 -7.69 1.35 18.64
CA LEU A 290 -7.14 2.20 17.58
C LEU A 290 -5.74 1.74 17.18
N TYR A 291 -4.81 1.60 18.14
CA TYR A 291 -3.45 1.12 17.88
C TYR A 291 -3.45 -0.23 17.15
N ARG A 292 -4.27 -1.19 17.59
CA ARG A 292 -4.37 -2.50 16.94
C ARG A 292 -4.92 -2.40 15.51
N THR A 293 -5.85 -1.49 15.27
CA THR A 293 -6.41 -1.23 13.93
C THR A 293 -5.38 -0.59 13.01
N GLU A 294 -4.66 0.43 13.49
CA GLU A 294 -3.58 1.10 12.77
C GLU A 294 -2.44 0.14 12.45
N LEU A 295 -2.07 -0.70 13.42
CA LEU A 295 -1.05 -1.71 13.22
C LEU A 295 -1.49 -2.76 12.19
N GLN A 296 -2.74 -3.24 12.25
CA GLN A 296 -3.25 -4.16 11.21
C GLN A 296 -3.26 -3.51 9.83
N TYR A 297 -3.53 -2.21 9.74
CA TYR A 297 -3.42 -1.46 8.50
C TYR A 297 -1.95 -1.33 8.04
N PHE A 298 -1.05 -1.01 8.96
CA PHE A 298 0.40 -0.96 8.73
C PHE A 298 0.94 -2.31 8.24
N LEU A 299 0.49 -3.43 8.81
CA LEU A 299 0.87 -4.77 8.37
C LEU A 299 0.35 -5.09 6.97
N LYS A 300 -0.80 -4.52 6.57
CA LYS A 300 -1.35 -4.64 5.20
C LYS A 300 -0.53 -3.87 4.16
N LEU A 301 0.04 -2.73 4.55
CA LEU A 301 0.92 -1.90 3.70
C LEU A 301 2.28 -2.58 3.50
N ASN A 302 2.31 -3.51 2.54
CA ASN A 302 3.41 -4.34 2.04
C ASN A 302 4.83 -4.07 2.58
N GLN A 303 5.14 -4.59 3.78
CA GLN A 303 6.47 -4.47 4.40
C GLN A 303 7.60 -5.16 3.61
N LEU A 304 7.30 -6.08 2.69
CA LEU A 304 8.32 -6.86 1.95
C LEU A 304 9.27 -6.00 1.10
N ASN A 305 8.83 -4.79 0.72
CA ASN A 305 9.65 -3.89 -0.05
C ASN A 305 10.65 -3.08 0.80
N ARG A 306 10.54 -3.09 2.14
CA ARG A 306 11.40 -2.29 3.03
C ARG A 306 12.82 -2.83 3.25
N PHE A 307 13.13 -4.11 2.98
CA PHE A 307 14.39 -4.72 3.48
C PHE A 307 15.13 -5.68 2.52
N ARG A 308 15.13 -5.44 1.19
CA ARG A 308 16.09 -6.11 0.30
C ARG A 308 17.49 -5.47 0.48
N LYS A 309 18.54 -6.29 0.66
CA LYS A 309 19.99 -5.97 0.85
C LYS A 309 20.32 -4.48 0.65
N GLN A 310 20.50 -3.75 1.75
CA GLN A 310 20.91 -2.35 1.68
C GLN A 310 22.38 -2.25 1.30
N GLU A 311 22.66 -1.82 0.06
CA GLU A 311 23.99 -1.32 -0.31
C GLU A 311 24.27 -0.02 0.49
N THR A 312 25.47 0.15 1.04
CA THR A 312 25.79 1.34 1.88
C THR A 312 26.38 2.44 1.03
N ILE A 313 25.87 3.66 1.19
CA ILE A 313 26.38 4.85 0.50
C ILE A 313 26.72 5.93 1.51
N LEU A 314 27.94 6.44 1.38
CA LEU A 314 28.46 7.55 2.16
C LEU A 314 28.33 8.85 1.36
N ILE A 315 27.76 9.88 1.97
CA ILE A 315 27.52 11.17 1.34
C ILE A 315 28.40 12.25 1.96
N PHE A 316 29.20 12.90 1.11
CA PHE A 316 29.95 14.11 1.41
C PHE A 316 29.22 15.31 0.81
N THR A 317 28.86 16.27 1.65
CA THR A 317 28.09 17.44 1.24
C THR A 317 28.43 18.63 2.15
N ASP A 318 28.37 19.84 1.60
CA ASP A 318 28.46 21.08 2.38
C ASP A 318 27.07 21.54 2.89
N LEU A 319 26.03 20.78 2.56
CA LEU A 319 24.65 21.01 3.00
C LEU A 319 24.38 20.25 4.31
N SER A 320 23.51 20.79 5.16
CA SER A 320 23.03 20.08 6.35
C SER A 320 22.11 18.91 5.96
N VAL A 321 22.01 17.87 6.79
CA VAL A 321 21.06 16.74 6.59
C VAL A 321 19.60 17.21 6.52
N ASP A 322 19.31 18.38 7.08
CA ASP A 322 18.01 19.05 7.00
C ASP A 322 17.72 19.74 5.66
N ASP A 323 18.68 19.78 4.72
CA ASP A 323 18.47 20.39 3.40
C ASP A 323 17.47 19.57 2.57
N ARG A 324 16.41 20.23 2.09
CA ARG A 324 15.28 19.58 1.42
C ARG A 324 15.68 18.85 0.13
N LYS A 325 16.71 19.31 -0.59
CA LYS A 325 17.22 18.62 -1.79
C LYS A 325 17.98 17.36 -1.41
N LEU A 326 18.69 17.40 -0.27
CA LEU A 326 19.39 16.25 0.28
C LEU A 326 18.43 15.25 0.92
N GLN A 327 17.39 15.69 1.64
CA GLN A 327 16.31 14.84 2.17
C GLN A 327 15.52 14.18 1.05
N LEU A 328 15.12 14.97 0.05
CA LEU A 328 14.56 14.46 -1.18
C LEU A 328 15.58 13.69 -2.01
N PHE A 329 16.87 13.83 -1.72
CA PHE A 329 17.92 12.95 -2.19
C PHE A 329 18.17 11.75 -1.26
N CYS A 330 17.57 11.64 -0.08
CA CYS A 330 17.69 10.49 0.82
C CYS A 330 16.46 9.56 0.80
N GLU A 331 15.24 10.09 0.74
CA GLU A 331 13.97 9.32 0.72
C GLU A 331 13.74 8.29 -0.40
N VAL A 332 13.87 8.64 -1.68
CA VAL A 332 13.71 7.79 -2.89
C VAL A 332 14.66 6.57 -2.93
N ILE A 333 15.71 6.48 -2.10
CA ILE A 333 16.73 5.44 -2.11
C ILE A 333 16.93 4.78 -0.77
N ASN A 334 16.52 5.42 0.32
CA ASN A 334 16.69 4.83 1.64
C ASN A 334 15.84 3.56 1.69
N PHE A 335 14.87 3.47 0.77
CA PHE A 335 14.13 2.29 0.37
C PHE A 335 14.98 1.07 -0.03
N LYS A 336 16.15 1.26 -0.65
CA LYS A 336 17.03 0.18 -1.14
C LYS A 336 18.45 0.21 -0.52
N TYR A 337 18.84 1.27 0.17
CA TYR A 337 20.23 1.47 0.56
C TYR A 337 20.37 2.08 1.96
N LYS A 338 21.49 1.82 2.65
CA LYS A 338 21.85 2.48 3.92
C LYS A 338 22.63 3.77 3.63
N LEU A 339 22.34 4.84 4.35
CA LEU A 339 23.02 6.13 4.24
C LEU A 339 23.90 6.39 5.45
N ILE A 340 25.07 7.00 5.20
CA ILE A 340 25.96 7.55 6.23
C ILE A 340 26.39 8.93 5.72
N PHE A 341 26.38 9.95 6.57
CA PHE A 341 26.79 11.31 6.22
C PHE A 341 28.18 11.64 6.78
N LYS A 342 28.88 12.59 6.14
CA LYS A 342 30.21 13.04 6.58
C LYS A 342 30.24 13.49 8.05
N ASN A 343 29.22 14.22 8.51
CA ASN A 343 29.16 14.76 9.87
C ASN A 343 28.84 13.71 10.94
N GLU A 344 28.33 12.54 10.57
CA GLU A 344 28.11 11.42 11.49
C GLU A 344 29.40 10.65 11.80
N LEU A 345 30.51 11.02 11.17
CA LEU A 345 31.83 10.43 11.34
C LEU A 345 32.71 11.34 12.19
N VAL A 346 32.56 11.25 13.51
CA VAL A 346 33.31 12.05 14.49
C VAL A 346 34.82 11.80 14.38
N ASP A 347 35.22 10.55 14.16
CA ASP A 347 36.63 10.12 14.11
C ASP A 347 37.18 9.97 12.67
N GLY A 348 36.33 10.18 11.66
CA GLY A 348 36.68 10.10 10.23
C GLY A 348 36.23 8.82 9.52
N ILE A 349 36.64 8.67 8.25
CA ILE A 349 36.15 7.57 7.38
C ILE A 349 36.77 6.21 7.71
N ASN A 350 37.97 6.20 8.31
CA ASN A 350 38.73 4.98 8.56
C ASN A 350 38.08 4.08 9.62
N ASP A 351 37.23 4.65 10.49
CA ASP A 351 36.56 3.93 11.58
C ASP A 351 35.20 3.34 11.19
N ILE A 352 34.82 3.41 9.91
CA ILE A 352 33.59 2.81 9.40
C ILE A 352 33.69 1.29 9.43
N LYS A 353 32.96 0.66 10.37
CA LYS A 353 32.91 -0.81 10.56
C LYS A 353 32.05 -1.57 9.54
N VAL A 354 31.61 -0.95 8.46
CA VAL A 354 30.72 -1.54 7.44
C VAL A 354 31.31 -1.42 6.03
N LYS A 355 31.04 -2.40 5.16
CA LYS A 355 31.50 -2.35 3.76
C LYS A 355 30.77 -1.25 2.99
N LEU A 356 31.52 -0.27 2.48
CA LEU A 356 30.99 0.80 1.63
C LEU A 356 30.87 0.32 0.19
N ASN A 357 29.73 0.59 -0.46
CA ASN A 357 29.51 0.25 -1.86
C ASN A 357 29.70 1.45 -2.78
N TYR A 358 29.31 2.64 -2.33
CA TYR A 358 29.37 3.87 -3.12
C TYR A 358 29.72 5.07 -2.23
N ILE A 359 30.44 6.04 -2.78
CA ILE A 359 30.72 7.34 -2.16
C ILE A 359 30.22 8.43 -3.11
N CYS A 360 29.41 9.36 -2.59
CA CYS A 360 28.83 10.44 -3.38
C CYS A 360 29.23 11.80 -2.81
N PHE A 361 29.80 12.67 -3.64
CA PHE A 361 30.03 14.08 -3.34
C PHE A 361 28.85 14.91 -3.88
N PHE A 362 27.89 15.16 -3.00
CA PHE A 362 26.67 15.89 -3.31
C PHE A 362 26.80 17.36 -2.89
N ASP A 363 26.85 18.26 -3.87
CA ASP A 363 27.02 19.70 -3.65
C ASP A 363 28.20 20.06 -2.72
N TYR A 364 29.33 19.39 -2.93
CA TYR A 364 30.56 19.56 -2.16
C TYR A 364 31.54 20.42 -2.96
N LYS A 365 31.99 21.55 -2.40
CA LYS A 365 32.66 22.62 -3.17
C LYS A 365 34.11 22.34 -3.53
N ASN A 366 34.85 21.61 -2.70
CA ASN A 366 36.31 21.43 -2.85
C ASN A 366 36.72 19.96 -2.69
N ILE A 367 36.79 19.23 -3.79
CA ILE A 367 37.32 17.85 -3.80
C ILE A 367 38.74 17.88 -4.35
N THR A 368 39.73 17.52 -3.53
CA THR A 368 41.12 17.41 -3.99
C THR A 368 41.38 16.05 -4.62
N ASN A 369 42.25 15.98 -5.63
CA ASN A 369 42.68 14.72 -6.22
C ASN A 369 43.34 13.78 -5.19
N GLU A 370 44.02 14.36 -4.19
CA GLU A 370 44.58 13.62 -3.07
C GLU A 370 43.50 12.91 -2.23
N LEU A 371 42.39 13.60 -1.92
CA LEU A 371 41.26 13.03 -1.20
C LEU A 371 40.59 11.90 -2.00
N ILE A 372 40.39 12.09 -3.31
CA ILE A 372 39.82 11.06 -4.19
C ILE A 372 40.71 9.80 -4.17
N THR A 373 42.02 9.96 -4.26
CA THR A 373 42.96 8.84 -4.25
C THR A 373 42.87 8.04 -2.95
N ARG A 374 42.82 8.70 -1.79
CA ARG A 374 42.66 8.01 -0.49
C ARG A 374 41.31 7.27 -0.36
N LEU A 375 40.25 7.81 -0.95
CA LEU A 375 38.91 7.20 -0.85
C LEU A 375 38.72 5.98 -1.76
N LYS A 376 39.58 5.80 -2.77
CA LYS A 376 39.55 4.62 -3.68
C LYS A 376 39.91 3.33 -2.96
N ASP A 377 40.57 3.40 -1.82
CA ASP A 377 40.86 2.22 -0.97
C ASP A 377 39.57 1.61 -0.38
N TYR A 378 38.46 2.35 -0.33
CA TYR A 378 37.18 1.92 0.23
C TYR A 378 36.15 1.49 -0.83
N THR A 379 36.14 2.12 -2.00
CA THR A 379 35.29 1.72 -3.13
C THR A 379 35.77 2.34 -4.44
N ASN A 380 35.61 1.60 -5.54
CA ASN A 380 35.84 2.11 -6.90
C ASN A 380 34.66 2.94 -7.44
N ASN A 381 33.58 3.11 -6.66
CA ASN A 381 32.35 3.79 -7.09
C ASN A 381 32.21 5.17 -6.40
N ILE A 382 32.96 6.15 -6.89
CA ILE A 382 32.99 7.52 -6.38
C ILE A 382 32.35 8.47 -7.40
N PHE A 383 31.36 9.28 -6.99
CA PHE A 383 30.59 10.17 -7.88
C PHE A 383 30.68 11.63 -7.44
N CYS A 384 30.76 12.57 -8.40
CA CYS A 384 30.77 14.03 -8.18
C CYS A 384 29.86 14.75 -9.20
N ASN A 385 29.23 15.86 -8.79
CA ASN A 385 28.26 16.63 -9.58
C ASN A 385 28.86 17.67 -10.57
N ARG A 386 30.18 17.84 -10.69
CA ARG A 386 30.78 18.82 -11.62
C ARG A 386 31.81 18.13 -12.53
N LYS A 387 31.47 18.02 -13.82
CA LYS A 387 32.17 17.35 -14.95
C LYS A 387 31.93 15.84 -15.10
N PHE A 388 31.06 15.48 -16.06
CA PHE A 388 30.86 14.13 -16.60
C PHE A 388 31.50 14.04 -18.00
N GLU A 389 32.82 13.91 -18.10
CA GLU A 389 33.46 13.72 -19.43
C GLU A 389 33.96 12.31 -19.70
N HIS A 390 34.11 11.43 -18.72
CA HIS A 390 34.33 10.01 -18.98
C HIS A 390 33.52 9.21 -17.96
N LEU A 391 32.41 8.59 -18.44
CA LEU A 391 31.37 7.80 -17.71
C LEU A 391 31.95 6.98 -16.54
N PRO A 392 31.26 6.67 -15.39
CA PRO A 392 29.91 6.05 -15.29
C PRO A 392 29.16 6.16 -13.89
N LYS A 393 28.10 5.35 -13.70
CA LYS A 393 27.42 4.84 -12.45
C LYS A 393 26.49 5.73 -11.59
N ILE A 394 25.44 5.04 -11.13
CA ILE A 394 24.20 5.41 -10.42
C ILE A 394 24.43 5.81 -8.95
N THR A 395 23.72 6.81 -8.44
CA THR A 395 23.21 6.92 -7.04
C THR A 395 22.13 8.02 -6.99
N LYS A 396 21.56 8.45 -5.86
CA LYS A 396 20.59 7.75 -5.07
C LYS A 396 19.35 8.67 -4.77
N ASN A 397 18.54 9.23 -5.66
CA ASN A 397 17.13 9.65 -5.33
C ASN A 397 16.57 10.57 -6.39
N THR A 398 17.42 11.48 -6.83
CA THR A 398 17.33 11.85 -8.22
C THR A 398 18.09 10.75 -8.93
N LEU A 399 17.32 9.78 -9.41
CA LEU A 399 17.85 8.84 -10.37
C LEU A 399 17.74 9.58 -11.71
N PHE A 400 18.87 10.04 -12.24
CA PHE A 400 18.93 10.35 -13.67
C PHE A 400 18.70 9.02 -14.39
N LEU A 401 17.46 8.79 -14.78
CA LEU A 401 17.04 7.58 -15.48
C LEU A 401 16.85 7.95 -16.94
N LYS A 402 17.78 7.47 -17.77
CA LYS A 402 17.49 7.31 -19.19
C LYS A 402 16.52 6.14 -19.31
N LEU A 403 15.23 6.39 -19.56
CA LEU A 403 14.21 5.35 -19.78
C LEU A 403 13.72 5.42 -21.22
N ASN A 404 14.13 4.44 -22.05
CA ASN A 404 13.81 4.33 -23.47
C ASN A 404 14.15 5.60 -24.26
N ASN A 405 15.39 5.75 -24.72
CA ASN A 405 15.86 6.88 -25.54
C ASN A 405 15.69 8.32 -24.99
N TYR A 406 15.14 8.53 -23.78
CA TYR A 406 14.85 9.87 -23.25
C TYR A 406 15.26 10.04 -21.77
N ASN A 407 15.53 11.29 -21.37
CA ASN A 407 15.96 11.69 -20.03
C ASN A 407 14.76 12.13 -19.16
N TYR A 408 14.58 11.60 -17.95
CA TYR A 408 13.55 12.09 -17.01
C TYR A 408 14.09 12.25 -15.59
N LYS A 409 13.39 13.08 -14.81
CA LYS A 409 13.70 13.36 -13.42
C LYS A 409 12.54 12.91 -12.52
N ILE A 410 12.81 11.98 -11.61
CA ILE A 410 11.85 11.55 -10.58
C ILE A 410 12.09 12.37 -9.32
N VAL A 411 11.03 12.96 -8.80
CA VAL A 411 11.06 13.90 -7.67
C VAL A 411 9.89 13.57 -6.76
N LYS A 412 10.14 13.26 -5.50
CA LYS A 412 9.12 13.23 -4.45
C LYS A 412 8.89 14.65 -3.90
N LYS A 413 7.66 15.15 -3.97
CA LYS A 413 7.27 16.47 -3.47
C LYS A 413 6.63 16.33 -2.10
N ASP A 414 6.88 17.28 -1.20
CA ASP A 414 6.32 17.25 0.15
C ASP A 414 5.10 18.18 0.23
N PHE A 415 3.92 17.56 0.22
CA PHE A 415 2.61 18.21 0.35
C PHE A 415 2.19 18.22 1.81
N LYS A 416 2.70 19.20 2.57
CA LYS A 416 2.59 19.29 4.03
C LYS A 416 1.16 19.22 4.62
N GLU A 417 0.11 19.55 3.86
CA GLU A 417 -1.27 19.54 4.36
C GLU A 417 -2.15 18.35 3.90
N TYR A 418 -1.80 17.60 2.84
CA TYR A 418 -2.73 16.61 2.22
C TYR A 418 -2.02 15.36 1.66
N ASN A 419 -1.16 14.76 2.48
CA ASN A 419 -0.20 13.71 2.12
C ASN A 419 -0.67 12.22 2.11
N PRO A 420 -1.93 11.79 2.37
CA PRO A 420 -2.19 10.35 2.40
C PRO A 420 -2.25 9.69 1.02
N LEU A 421 -2.35 10.48 -0.06
CA LEU A 421 -2.55 9.98 -1.42
C LEU A 421 -1.38 10.20 -2.35
N TYR A 422 -0.40 11.00 -1.99
CA TYR A 422 0.69 11.33 -2.90
C TYR A 422 1.86 10.38 -2.69
N GLU A 423 2.39 9.81 -3.78
CA GLU A 423 3.53 8.89 -3.69
C GLU A 423 4.81 9.51 -4.24
N TYR A 424 4.78 10.03 -5.47
CA TYR A 424 5.92 10.70 -6.12
C TYR A 424 5.47 11.52 -7.35
N THR A 425 6.36 12.32 -7.91
CA THR A 425 6.15 13.09 -9.14
C THR A 425 7.16 12.66 -10.20
N ILE A 426 6.68 12.52 -11.42
CA ILE A 426 7.52 12.34 -12.61
C ILE A 426 7.56 13.69 -13.33
N ILE A 427 8.77 14.21 -13.56
CA ILE A 427 8.98 15.42 -14.35
C ILE A 427 9.34 15.01 -15.77
N VAL A 428 8.54 15.47 -16.72
CA VAL A 428 8.77 15.34 -18.16
C VAL A 428 9.20 16.69 -18.69
N ASN A 429 10.46 16.80 -19.15
CA ASN A 429 11.03 18.01 -19.73
C ASN A 429 11.60 17.70 -21.13
N HIS A 430 11.56 18.69 -22.00
CA HIS A 430 12.14 18.68 -23.34
C HIS A 430 13.18 19.80 -23.44
N ASP A 431 14.39 19.47 -23.91
CA ASP A 431 15.60 20.29 -23.73
C ASP A 431 15.81 21.42 -24.79
N ASP A 432 14.89 21.73 -25.72
CA ASP A 432 15.14 22.76 -26.76
C ASP A 432 13.90 23.44 -27.40
N GLU A 433 14.16 24.59 -28.08
CA GLU A 433 13.33 25.69 -28.65
C GLU A 433 11.92 25.41 -29.24
N SER A 434 11.51 24.16 -29.41
CA SER A 434 10.25 23.75 -30.04
C SER A 434 9.21 23.23 -29.03
N MET A 435 9.19 23.79 -27.82
CA MET A 435 8.21 23.46 -26.78
C MET A 435 6.76 23.66 -27.24
N SER A 436 5.85 22.86 -26.68
CA SER A 436 4.40 23.01 -26.91
C SER A 436 3.96 24.47 -26.71
N SER A 437 3.03 24.93 -27.54
CA SER A 437 2.40 26.24 -27.38
C SER A 437 1.75 26.40 -26.00
N LEU A 438 1.30 25.31 -25.38
CA LEU A 438 0.79 25.34 -24.00
C LEU A 438 1.88 25.87 -23.05
N ASN A 439 3.07 25.28 -23.09
CA ASN A 439 4.17 25.65 -22.21
C ASN A 439 4.80 27.01 -22.51
N LYS A 440 4.41 27.68 -23.61
CA LYS A 440 4.82 29.08 -23.90
C LYS A 440 4.01 30.10 -23.09
N TYR A 441 2.75 29.79 -22.76
CA TYR A 441 1.84 30.73 -22.09
C TYR A 441 1.34 30.25 -20.73
N VAL A 442 1.61 28.99 -20.39
CA VAL A 442 1.22 28.34 -19.14
C VAL A 442 2.47 27.94 -18.38
N ASP A 443 2.58 28.44 -17.15
CA ASP A 443 3.76 28.25 -16.31
C ASP A 443 3.93 26.79 -15.87
N LYS A 444 2.81 26.07 -15.72
CA LYS A 444 2.83 24.65 -15.33
C LYS A 444 1.70 23.84 -15.93
N VAL A 445 2.05 22.67 -16.48
CA VAL A 445 1.11 21.63 -16.85
C VAL A 445 1.25 20.48 -15.87
N TYR A 446 0.16 20.12 -15.21
CA TYR A 446 0.06 18.96 -14.33
C TYR A 446 -0.68 17.82 -15.03
N CYS A 447 -0.30 16.59 -14.70
CA CYS A 447 -1.08 15.39 -15.00
C CYS A 447 -1.40 14.66 -13.70
N ILE A 448 -2.66 14.31 -13.49
CA ILE A 448 -3.08 13.49 -12.36
C ILE A 448 -3.16 12.03 -12.82
N ASN A 449 -2.38 11.14 -12.20
CA ASN A 449 -2.37 9.73 -12.54
C ASN A 449 -2.31 8.85 -11.29
N LEU A 450 -3.09 7.77 -11.25
CA LEU A 450 -3.02 6.82 -10.13
C LEU A 450 -1.80 5.89 -10.27
N VAL A 451 -1.12 5.58 -9.15
CA VAL A 451 0.09 4.74 -9.11
C VAL A 451 -0.12 3.35 -9.71
N ASN A 452 -1.35 2.83 -9.63
CA ASN A 452 -1.71 1.52 -10.19
C ASN A 452 -2.13 1.58 -11.67
N ASN A 453 -2.20 2.77 -12.29
CA ASN A 453 -2.64 2.96 -13.68
C ASN A 453 -1.42 3.22 -14.60
N ASN A 454 -0.48 2.28 -14.64
CA ASN A 454 0.75 2.43 -15.42
C ASN A 454 0.50 2.48 -16.94
N ASN A 455 -0.53 1.78 -17.45
CA ASN A 455 -0.85 1.83 -18.87
C ASN A 455 -1.31 3.24 -19.32
N LYS A 456 -2.12 3.91 -18.48
CA LYS A 456 -2.52 5.30 -18.72
C LYS A 456 -1.34 6.26 -18.58
N LEU A 457 -0.45 6.03 -17.61
CA LEU A 457 0.81 6.78 -17.49
C LEU A 457 1.65 6.69 -18.77
N GLU A 458 1.83 5.49 -19.32
CA GLU A 458 2.62 5.27 -20.53
C GLU A 458 1.99 5.95 -21.75
N SER A 459 0.66 5.85 -21.90
CA SER A 459 -0.09 6.55 -22.95
C SER A 459 0.08 8.07 -22.82
N PHE A 460 -0.13 8.62 -21.63
CA PHE A 460 0.02 10.05 -21.36
C PHE A 460 1.46 10.54 -21.62
N ILE A 461 2.49 9.82 -21.18
CA ILE A 461 3.89 10.18 -21.44
C ILE A 461 4.18 10.18 -22.95
N THR A 462 3.61 9.23 -23.69
CA THR A 462 3.76 9.15 -25.15
C THR A 462 3.13 10.36 -25.83
N MET A 463 1.92 10.72 -25.41
CA MET A 463 1.21 11.92 -25.86
C MET A 463 2.00 13.20 -25.53
N ALA A 464 2.42 13.37 -24.26
CA ALA A 464 3.18 14.54 -23.82
C ALA A 464 4.45 14.73 -24.65
N LYS A 465 5.14 13.64 -25.01
CA LYS A 465 6.31 13.73 -25.92
C LYS A 465 5.93 14.11 -27.34
N LYS A 466 4.92 13.46 -27.93
CA LYS A 466 4.49 13.73 -29.31
C LYS A 466 4.16 15.22 -29.50
N TYR A 467 3.53 15.81 -28.49
CA TYR A 467 3.14 17.21 -28.47
C TYR A 467 4.14 18.16 -27.79
N LYS A 468 5.25 17.63 -27.28
CA LYS A 468 6.33 18.36 -26.58
C LYS A 468 5.84 19.16 -25.37
N ILE A 469 4.98 18.55 -24.57
CA ILE A 469 4.39 19.12 -23.36
C ILE A 469 5.31 18.86 -22.16
N ASN A 470 5.96 19.91 -21.67
CA ASN A 470 6.64 19.87 -20.38
C ASN A 470 5.59 19.79 -19.28
N CYS A 471 5.63 18.73 -18.47
CA CYS A 471 4.61 18.49 -17.46
C CYS A 471 5.15 17.78 -16.22
N GLU A 472 4.39 17.92 -15.14
CA GLU A 472 4.60 17.19 -13.91
C GLU A 472 3.45 16.22 -13.67
N ILE A 473 3.78 14.93 -13.64
CA ILE A 473 2.80 13.86 -13.42
C ILE A 473 2.79 13.54 -11.93
N LEU A 474 1.73 13.93 -11.24
CA LEU A 474 1.50 13.63 -9.84
C LEU A 474 0.97 12.20 -9.73
N ARG A 475 1.74 11.33 -9.07
CA ARG A 475 1.41 9.92 -8.90
C ARG A 475 0.68 9.72 -7.58
N MET A 476 -0.60 9.40 -7.70
CA MET A 476 -1.56 9.35 -6.60
C MET A 476 -1.91 7.90 -6.24
N ASN A 477 -1.88 7.53 -4.96
CA ASN A 477 -2.23 6.22 -4.46
C ASN A 477 -3.75 5.98 -4.57
N LYS A 478 -4.13 4.72 -4.84
CA LYS A 478 -5.52 4.34 -5.10
C LYS A 478 -6.33 4.33 -3.80
N LEU A 479 -7.29 5.26 -3.68
CA LEU A 479 -8.25 5.31 -2.56
C LEU A 479 -9.39 4.29 -2.61
N VAL A 480 -9.48 3.49 -3.68
CA VAL A 480 -10.75 2.89 -4.14
C VAL A 480 -11.36 1.84 -3.19
N ASP A 481 -10.78 1.50 -2.04
CA ASP A 481 -11.42 0.53 -1.14
C ASP A 481 -11.35 0.83 0.36
N SER A 482 -11.47 2.09 0.78
CA SER A 482 -11.68 2.38 2.20
C SER A 482 -13.03 3.03 2.47
N GLN A 483 -13.99 2.19 2.84
CA GLN A 483 -15.13 2.59 3.67
C GLN A 483 -14.66 3.44 4.88
N THR A 484 -13.41 3.26 5.32
CA THR A 484 -12.73 4.06 6.35
C THR A 484 -12.57 5.53 5.96
N PHE A 485 -12.13 5.86 4.74
CA PHE A 485 -11.95 7.25 4.31
C PHE A 485 -13.31 7.95 4.11
N MET A 486 -14.29 7.28 3.49
CA MET A 486 -15.68 7.78 3.43
C MET A 486 -16.32 7.94 4.81
N ARG A 487 -15.90 7.15 5.82
CA ARG A 487 -16.33 7.30 7.23
C ARG A 487 -15.66 8.49 7.92
N THR A 488 -14.42 8.81 7.57
CA THR A 488 -13.67 9.97 8.08
C THR A 488 -14.23 11.27 7.51
N TYR A 489 -14.52 11.32 6.22
CA TYR A 489 -15.06 12.49 5.52
C TYR A 489 -16.59 12.43 5.41
N LYS A 490 -17.27 12.17 6.53
CA LYS A 490 -18.68 11.77 6.65
C LYS A 490 -19.75 12.83 6.26
N LYS A 491 -19.41 13.86 5.49
CA LYS A 491 -20.27 15.04 5.23
C LYS A 491 -20.50 15.40 3.76
N THR A 492 -20.18 14.52 2.82
CA THR A 492 -19.94 14.96 1.43
C THR A 492 -20.94 14.38 0.44
N ASN A 493 -21.43 15.19 -0.50
CA ASN A 493 -22.42 14.82 -1.54
C ASN A 493 -21.88 13.87 -2.64
N TYR A 494 -20.81 13.12 -2.39
CA TYR A 494 -20.14 12.28 -3.39
C TYR A 494 -20.79 10.90 -3.53
N THR A 495 -20.81 10.40 -4.76
CA THR A 495 -21.38 9.11 -5.15
C THR A 495 -20.32 8.00 -5.25
N SER A 496 -19.01 8.34 -5.27
CA SER A 496 -17.93 7.34 -5.29
C SER A 496 -16.60 7.81 -4.65
N PRO A 497 -15.74 6.88 -4.18
CA PRO A 497 -14.36 7.20 -3.75
C PRO A 497 -13.48 7.84 -4.84
N GLY A 498 -13.82 7.61 -6.12
CA GLY A 498 -13.11 8.20 -7.26
C GLY A 498 -13.32 9.71 -7.36
N GLU A 499 -14.54 10.20 -7.08
CA GLU A 499 -14.85 11.64 -7.07
C GLU A 499 -14.05 12.38 -5.99
N LEU A 500 -13.89 11.75 -4.83
CA LEU A 500 -13.09 12.27 -3.73
C LEU A 500 -11.58 12.24 -4.04
N GLY A 501 -11.09 11.21 -4.75
CA GLY A 501 -9.73 11.19 -5.26
C GLY A 501 -9.44 12.29 -6.30
N CYS A 502 -10.41 12.59 -7.17
CA CYS A 502 -10.30 13.64 -8.18
C CYS A 502 -10.19 15.03 -7.54
N ILE A 503 -11.06 15.38 -6.58
CA ILE A 503 -10.99 16.70 -5.91
C ILE A 503 -9.71 16.89 -5.11
N LEU A 504 -9.23 15.85 -4.41
CA LEU A 504 -7.98 15.92 -3.65
C LEU A 504 -6.78 16.12 -4.56
N SER A 505 -6.78 15.48 -5.73
CA SER A 505 -5.71 15.64 -6.71
C SER A 505 -5.69 17.03 -7.34
N HIS A 506 -6.85 17.61 -7.62
CA HIS A 506 -6.97 18.99 -8.08
C HIS A 506 -6.55 20.00 -6.99
N LEU A 507 -6.96 19.77 -5.73
CA LEU A 507 -6.53 20.57 -4.59
C LEU A 507 -4.99 20.60 -4.48
N MET A 508 -4.33 19.45 -4.65
CA MET A 508 -2.87 19.36 -4.62
C MET A 508 -2.20 20.16 -5.74
N CYS A 509 -2.73 20.11 -6.96
CA CYS A 509 -2.23 20.93 -8.07
C CYS A 509 -2.41 22.42 -7.78
N CYS A 510 -3.57 22.84 -7.26
CA CYS A 510 -3.84 24.23 -6.93
C CYS A 510 -2.94 24.75 -5.80
N ILE A 511 -2.68 23.93 -4.78
CA ILE A 511 -1.74 24.25 -3.70
C ILE A 511 -0.32 24.41 -4.26
N ASP A 512 0.18 23.45 -5.05
CA ASP A 512 1.51 23.55 -5.67
C ASP A 512 1.62 24.80 -6.54
N ALA A 513 0.58 25.14 -7.31
CA ALA A 513 0.54 26.33 -8.14
C ALA A 513 0.55 27.64 -7.37
N ARG A 514 -0.27 27.73 -6.31
CA ARG A 514 -0.29 28.90 -5.42
C ARG A 514 1.07 29.10 -4.77
N ASP A 515 1.65 28.02 -4.25
CA ASP A 515 2.90 28.05 -3.48
C ASP A 515 4.09 28.41 -4.38
N ASN A 516 4.08 27.98 -5.65
CA ASN A 516 5.09 28.35 -6.64
C ASN A 516 4.75 29.64 -7.42
N LYS A 517 3.64 30.32 -7.10
CA LYS A 517 3.18 31.56 -7.75
C LYS A 517 3.03 31.42 -9.28
N TYR A 518 2.62 30.25 -9.75
CA TYR A 518 2.31 30.06 -11.16
C TYR A 518 1.08 30.89 -11.51
N LYS A 519 1.22 31.79 -12.49
CA LYS A 519 0.16 32.68 -12.95
C LYS A 519 -0.90 31.91 -13.71
N ASN A 520 -0.48 30.97 -14.55
CA ASN A 520 -1.34 30.18 -15.42
C ASN A 520 -0.96 28.70 -15.29
N ILE A 521 -1.92 27.85 -14.97
CA ILE A 521 -1.72 26.39 -14.92
C ILE A 521 -2.72 25.64 -15.78
N ILE A 522 -2.32 24.45 -16.21
CA ILE A 522 -3.22 23.45 -16.80
C ILE A 522 -3.17 22.19 -15.95
N ILE A 523 -4.33 21.57 -15.71
CA ILE A 523 -4.47 20.25 -15.09
C ILE A 523 -5.09 19.31 -16.13
N LEU A 524 -4.41 18.18 -16.39
CA LEU A 524 -4.84 17.11 -17.29
C LEU A 524 -5.09 15.82 -16.51
N GLU A 525 -6.11 15.06 -16.90
CA GLU A 525 -6.29 13.66 -16.48
C GLU A 525 -5.45 12.70 -17.34
N ASP A 526 -5.18 11.50 -16.81
CA ASP A 526 -4.29 10.51 -17.42
C ASP A 526 -4.86 9.80 -18.67
N ASP A 527 -6.10 10.07 -19.04
CA ASP A 527 -6.80 9.55 -20.21
C ASP A 527 -7.19 10.62 -21.24
N CYS A 528 -6.53 11.78 -21.22
CA CYS A 528 -6.73 12.81 -22.23
C CYS A 528 -6.14 12.41 -23.61
N ILE A 529 -6.96 12.53 -24.66
CA ILE A 529 -6.60 12.45 -26.07
C ILE A 529 -6.59 13.87 -26.65
N PRO A 530 -5.48 14.39 -27.18
CA PRO A 530 -5.40 15.74 -27.73
C PRO A 530 -6.01 15.85 -29.13
N ILE A 531 -6.39 17.06 -29.52
CA ILE A 531 -6.68 17.41 -30.91
C ILE A 531 -5.39 17.31 -31.75
N VAL A 532 -5.47 16.81 -32.99
CA VAL A 532 -4.29 16.49 -33.82
C VAL A 532 -3.34 17.69 -33.94
N ASN A 533 -3.89 18.90 -34.13
CA ASN A 533 -3.13 20.15 -34.26
C ASN A 533 -3.07 20.97 -32.95
N LEU A 534 -2.92 20.31 -31.79
CA LEU A 534 -2.99 20.92 -30.45
C LEU A 534 -2.26 22.27 -30.32
N ASN A 535 -1.02 22.35 -30.81
CA ASN A 535 -0.20 23.56 -30.68
C ASN A 535 -0.76 24.75 -31.48
N GLU A 536 -1.32 24.51 -32.66
CA GLU A 536 -1.91 25.54 -33.52
C GLU A 536 -3.28 25.99 -32.97
N GLU A 537 -4.08 25.04 -32.50
CA GLU A 537 -5.39 25.32 -31.91
C GLU A 537 -5.26 26.06 -30.58
N PHE A 538 -4.26 25.73 -29.76
CA PHE A 538 -3.98 26.50 -28.55
C PHE A 538 -3.55 27.93 -28.89
N GLU A 539 -2.64 28.12 -29.87
CA GLU A 539 -2.22 29.45 -30.32
C GLU A 539 -3.38 30.30 -30.84
N ARG A 540 -4.26 29.71 -31.66
CA ARG A 540 -5.45 30.39 -32.20
C ARG A 540 -6.38 30.88 -31.09
N ASN A 541 -6.50 30.11 -30.02
CA ASN A 541 -7.42 30.40 -28.92
C ASN A 541 -6.74 31.05 -27.70
N LYS A 542 -5.44 31.35 -27.74
CA LYS A 542 -4.69 31.81 -26.56
C LYS A 542 -5.25 33.07 -25.92
N ASN A 543 -5.67 34.04 -26.72
CA ASN A 543 -6.21 35.30 -26.19
C ASN A 543 -7.53 35.06 -25.46
N ILE A 544 -8.34 34.12 -25.95
CA ILE A 544 -9.58 33.70 -25.30
C ILE A 544 -9.27 32.96 -24.00
N ILE A 545 -8.29 32.05 -24.02
CA ILE A 545 -7.92 31.25 -22.84
C ILE A 545 -7.34 32.14 -21.73
N LEU A 546 -6.37 32.97 -22.08
CA LEU A 546 -5.61 33.79 -21.12
C LEU A 546 -6.41 34.97 -20.55
N ASP A 547 -7.49 35.41 -21.21
CA ASP A 547 -8.42 36.44 -20.71
C ASP A 547 -9.39 35.92 -19.64
N LYS A 548 -9.49 34.59 -19.44
CA LYS A 548 -10.42 34.00 -18.48
C LYS A 548 -9.71 33.55 -17.21
N LEU A 549 -10.50 33.48 -16.12
CA LEU A 549 -10.05 32.93 -14.85
C LEU A 549 -10.02 31.40 -14.84
N TYR A 550 -10.94 30.78 -15.58
CA TYR A 550 -11.11 29.35 -15.63
C TYR A 550 -11.64 28.93 -17.01
N VAL A 551 -11.03 27.93 -17.63
CA VAL A 551 -11.45 27.42 -18.95
C VAL A 551 -11.44 25.91 -18.96
N TYR A 552 -12.56 25.31 -19.39
CA TYR A 552 -12.58 23.90 -19.74
C TYR A 552 -11.97 23.72 -21.13
N LEU A 553 -10.71 23.31 -21.17
CA LEU A 553 -10.03 22.89 -22.40
C LEU A 553 -10.60 21.55 -22.91
N GLY A 554 -11.17 20.77 -21.99
CA GLY A 554 -11.78 19.47 -22.22
C GLY A 554 -12.81 19.13 -21.14
N ALA A 555 -14.09 19.04 -21.52
CA ALA A 555 -15.18 18.63 -20.62
C ALA A 555 -16.36 17.98 -21.37
N SER A 556 -17.24 17.29 -20.63
CA SER A 556 -18.50 16.75 -21.19
C SER A 556 -19.66 17.75 -21.07
N GLN A 557 -20.34 18.02 -22.18
CA GLN A 557 -21.60 18.78 -22.19
C GLN A 557 -22.79 17.82 -22.35
N TRP A 558 -23.67 17.76 -21.35
CA TRP A 558 -24.77 16.78 -21.32
C TRP A 558 -26.07 17.29 -21.93
N GLN A 559 -26.32 18.60 -21.83
CA GLN A 559 -27.48 19.24 -22.43
C GLN A 559 -26.99 20.09 -23.59
N TRP A 560 -27.11 19.56 -24.80
CA TRP A 560 -26.98 20.34 -26.02
C TRP A 560 -28.38 20.78 -26.45
N SER A 561 -28.83 21.95 -26.01
CA SER A 561 -30.06 22.58 -26.51
C SER A 561 -29.78 23.40 -27.78
N ASP A 562 -30.82 23.74 -28.54
CA ASP A 562 -30.74 24.63 -29.70
C ASP A 562 -30.32 26.07 -29.33
N SER A 563 -30.14 26.36 -28.04
CA SER A 563 -29.73 27.64 -27.48
C SER A 563 -28.26 27.72 -27.05
N ILE A 564 -27.43 26.70 -27.33
CA ILE A 564 -25.97 26.82 -27.13
C ILE A 564 -25.36 27.54 -28.33
N ASP A 565 -25.20 28.85 -28.18
CA ASP A 565 -24.50 29.68 -29.15
C ASP A 565 -22.98 29.52 -28.98
N ILE A 566 -22.34 28.92 -29.98
CA ILE A 566 -20.88 28.86 -30.06
C ILE A 566 -20.39 30.18 -30.63
N TYR A 567 -19.71 30.97 -29.81
CA TYR A 567 -19.15 32.26 -30.19
C TYR A 567 -17.63 32.15 -30.23
N ASN A 568 -17.02 32.39 -31.39
CA ASN A 568 -15.56 32.43 -31.57
C ASN A 568 -14.82 31.26 -30.86
N ASN A 569 -15.19 30.01 -31.20
CA ASN A 569 -14.60 28.76 -30.69
C ASN A 569 -14.78 28.48 -29.19
N TYR A 570 -15.77 29.09 -28.53
CA TYR A 570 -16.16 28.69 -27.18
C TYR A 570 -17.67 28.88 -26.97
N TYR A 571 -18.17 28.31 -25.88
CA TYR A 571 -19.50 28.60 -25.35
C TYR A 571 -19.44 28.79 -23.83
N ASN A 572 -20.44 29.45 -23.27
CA ASN A 572 -20.52 29.65 -21.82
C ASN A 572 -20.74 28.31 -21.11
N ALA A 573 -20.01 28.08 -20.02
CA ALA A 573 -20.08 26.84 -19.26
C ALA A 573 -21.41 26.75 -18.48
N TRP A 574 -22.49 26.31 -19.13
CA TRP A 574 -23.78 26.08 -18.49
C TRP A 574 -24.07 24.58 -18.36
N ARG A 575 -24.15 24.11 -17.11
CA ARG A 575 -24.36 22.68 -16.76
C ARG A 575 -23.33 21.72 -17.38
N THR A 576 -22.10 22.21 -17.60
CA THR A 576 -20.95 21.41 -18.01
C THR A 576 -20.45 20.54 -16.85
N CYS A 577 -20.07 19.29 -17.10
CA CYS A 577 -19.47 18.42 -16.08
C CYS A 577 -18.50 17.39 -16.69
N GLY A 578 -17.76 16.65 -15.86
CA GLY A 578 -16.80 15.67 -16.33
C GLY A 578 -15.64 16.33 -17.06
N SER A 579 -14.99 17.28 -16.38
CA SER A 579 -13.75 17.90 -16.82
C SER A 579 -12.59 16.92 -16.80
N PHE A 580 -11.80 16.93 -17.87
CA PHE A 580 -10.56 16.13 -17.96
C PHE A 580 -9.36 17.00 -18.37
N ALA A 581 -9.59 18.21 -18.89
CA ALA A 581 -8.54 19.20 -19.13
C ALA A 581 -9.00 20.61 -18.76
N ILE A 582 -8.28 21.26 -17.83
CA ILE A 582 -8.69 22.53 -17.23
C ILE A 582 -7.53 23.53 -17.24
N TYR A 583 -7.80 24.76 -17.64
CA TYR A 583 -6.92 25.91 -17.45
C TYR A 583 -7.41 26.77 -16.27
N ILE A 584 -6.47 27.21 -15.44
CA ILE A 584 -6.74 28.01 -14.24
C ILE A 584 -5.76 29.18 -14.16
N ASN A 585 -6.29 30.38 -13.96
CA ASN A 585 -5.51 31.56 -13.65
C ASN A 585 -5.32 31.73 -12.13
N TYR A 586 -4.19 32.29 -11.72
CA TYR A 586 -3.85 32.50 -10.32
C TYR A 586 -4.89 33.27 -9.51
N GLU A 587 -5.60 34.22 -10.14
CA GLU A 587 -6.60 35.07 -9.48
C GLU A 587 -7.75 34.27 -8.84
N ILE A 588 -8.04 33.05 -9.33
CA ILE A 588 -9.10 32.19 -8.78
C ILE A 588 -8.57 31.07 -7.87
N LEU A 589 -7.25 30.86 -7.78
CA LEU A 589 -6.67 29.74 -7.01
C LEU A 589 -7.06 29.74 -5.53
N SER A 590 -7.10 30.92 -4.89
CA SER A 590 -7.47 31.03 -3.47
C SER A 590 -8.90 30.54 -3.21
N ILE A 591 -9.81 30.85 -4.13
CA ILE A 591 -11.21 30.44 -4.09
C ILE A 591 -11.32 28.94 -4.33
N LEU A 592 -10.66 28.41 -5.37
CA LEU A 592 -10.65 26.98 -5.66
C LEU A 592 -10.11 26.16 -4.49
N ILE A 593 -9.01 26.60 -3.87
CA ILE A 593 -8.44 25.93 -2.70
C ILE A 593 -9.43 25.95 -1.54
N SER A 594 -10.06 27.10 -1.27
CA SER A 594 -11.08 27.22 -0.22
C SER A 594 -12.24 26.26 -0.46
N GLU A 595 -12.79 26.21 -1.68
CA GLU A 595 -13.91 25.33 -2.01
C GLU A 595 -13.52 23.85 -2.02
N TYR A 596 -12.37 23.49 -2.60
CA TYR A 596 -11.92 22.09 -2.59
C TYR A 596 -11.60 21.58 -1.18
N LYS A 597 -11.14 22.45 -0.27
CA LYS A 597 -10.93 22.11 1.15
C LYS A 597 -12.21 21.75 1.89
N LYS A 598 -13.38 22.26 1.47
CA LYS A 598 -14.68 21.89 2.05
C LYS A 598 -15.05 20.44 1.75
N MET A 599 -14.52 19.89 0.66
CA MET A 599 -14.75 18.52 0.20
C MET A 599 -16.24 18.16 0.10
N ASP A 600 -17.14 19.08 -0.22
CA ASP A 600 -18.59 18.85 -0.21
C ASP A 600 -19.25 18.85 -1.61
N LYS A 601 -18.46 19.16 -2.65
CA LYS A 601 -18.87 19.36 -4.04
C LYS A 601 -17.86 18.74 -5.01
N THR A 602 -18.27 18.26 -6.17
CA THR A 602 -17.33 17.81 -7.22
C THR A 602 -16.57 18.98 -7.83
N VAL A 603 -15.44 18.71 -8.49
CA VAL A 603 -14.63 19.72 -9.19
C VAL A 603 -15.49 20.62 -10.08
N ASP A 604 -16.35 20.01 -10.91
CA ASP A 604 -17.25 20.75 -11.80
C ASP A 604 -18.33 21.56 -11.04
N LYS A 605 -18.85 21.01 -9.94
CA LYS A 605 -19.93 21.64 -9.16
C LYS A 605 -19.47 22.89 -8.43
N VAL A 606 -18.21 22.92 -7.98
CA VAL A 606 -17.58 24.13 -7.41
C VAL A 606 -17.68 25.30 -8.37
N MET A 607 -17.33 25.09 -9.65
CA MET A 607 -17.39 26.16 -10.65
C MET A 607 -18.82 26.51 -11.02
N HIS A 608 -19.70 25.51 -11.15
CA HIS A 608 -21.09 25.76 -11.49
C HIS A 608 -21.79 26.68 -10.48
N GLU A 609 -21.62 26.44 -9.18
CA GLU A 609 -22.26 27.24 -8.12
C GLU A 609 -21.58 28.60 -7.95
N TYR A 610 -20.24 28.65 -7.99
CA TYR A 610 -19.50 29.91 -7.90
C TYR A 610 -19.96 30.95 -8.95
N TYR A 611 -20.37 30.49 -10.14
CA TYR A 611 -20.82 31.39 -11.21
C TYR A 611 -22.33 31.63 -11.28
N ASN A 612 -23.17 30.69 -10.81
CA ASN A 612 -24.63 30.83 -10.88
C ASN A 612 -25.26 31.48 -9.64
N GLU A 613 -24.59 31.49 -8.48
CA GLU A 613 -25.15 32.01 -7.22
C GLU A 613 -24.80 33.49 -6.92
N THR A 614 -24.08 34.20 -7.79
CA THR A 614 -23.92 35.66 -7.65
C THR A 614 -25.18 36.36 -8.18
N PRO A 615 -26.03 37.00 -7.36
CA PRO A 615 -27.29 37.56 -7.83
C PRO A 615 -27.05 38.64 -8.89
N ILE A 616 -27.81 38.55 -9.99
CA ILE A 616 -28.02 39.65 -10.94
C ILE A 616 -28.74 40.76 -10.16
N THR A 617 -27.97 41.62 -9.52
CA THR A 617 -28.46 42.87 -8.95
C THR A 617 -28.07 43.99 -9.90
N HIS A 618 -28.83 44.09 -10.98
CA HIS A 618 -29.49 45.31 -11.41
C HIS A 618 -30.15 45.07 -12.76
N ASN A 619 -31.37 45.60 -12.89
CA ASN A 619 -32.08 45.78 -14.14
C ASN A 619 -31.11 46.15 -15.26
N LEU A 620 -30.87 45.22 -16.16
CA LEU A 620 -30.56 45.56 -17.54
C LEU A 620 -31.60 44.83 -18.35
N ASP A 621 -32.70 45.55 -18.53
CA ASP A 621 -33.58 45.37 -19.66
C ASP A 621 -32.76 45.18 -20.93
N SER A 622 -33.28 44.26 -21.74
CA SER A 622 -33.17 44.21 -23.20
C SER A 622 -32.43 45.38 -23.85
N GLU A 623 -31.18 45.14 -24.25
CA GLU A 623 -30.68 45.57 -25.56
C GLU A 623 -29.45 44.74 -25.94
N TYR A 624 -29.74 43.69 -26.71
CA TYR A 624 -28.94 43.22 -27.84
C TYR A 624 -27.50 43.79 -27.97
N TYR A 625 -26.50 42.93 -27.75
CA TYR A 625 -25.14 43.03 -28.32
C TYR A 625 -24.32 44.31 -28.07
N GLY A 626 -24.28 44.80 -26.83
CA GLY A 626 -23.26 45.75 -26.37
C GLY A 626 -22.35 45.13 -25.30
N VAL A 627 -21.36 44.32 -25.69
CA VAL A 627 -20.45 43.65 -24.74
C VAL A 627 -19.60 44.70 -24.00
N ASN A 628 -20.05 45.08 -22.80
CA ASN A 628 -19.25 45.92 -21.92
C ASN A 628 -18.05 45.10 -21.41
N LYS A 629 -16.87 45.27 -22.04
CA LYS A 629 -15.61 44.57 -21.73
C LYS A 629 -15.14 44.72 -20.28
N THR A 630 -15.75 45.61 -19.51
CA THR A 630 -15.46 45.86 -18.09
C THR A 630 -16.36 45.05 -17.13
N SER A 631 -17.38 44.36 -17.64
CA SER A 631 -18.28 43.56 -16.80
C SER A 631 -17.53 42.36 -16.20
N PRO A 632 -17.53 42.17 -14.87
CA PRO A 632 -16.91 41.02 -14.22
C PRO A 632 -17.55 39.69 -14.64
N TYR A 633 -18.66 39.70 -15.40
CA TYR A 633 -19.32 38.53 -16.00
C TYR A 633 -18.59 37.99 -17.23
N TYR A 634 -17.90 38.83 -18.00
CA TYR A 634 -17.19 38.41 -19.22
C TYR A 634 -15.96 37.53 -18.95
N ARG A 635 -15.37 37.60 -17.74
CA ARG A 635 -14.14 36.87 -17.36
C ARG A 635 -14.36 35.49 -16.71
N ARG A 636 -15.62 35.02 -16.62
CA ARG A 636 -16.03 33.99 -15.65
C ARG A 636 -15.62 32.56 -16.00
N CYS A 637 -16.31 31.88 -16.92
CA CYS A 637 -15.93 30.50 -17.29
C CYS A 637 -16.53 30.08 -18.62
N ILE A 638 -15.72 29.43 -19.45
CA ILE A 638 -16.11 29.00 -20.79
C ILE A 638 -15.65 27.56 -21.03
N VAL A 639 -16.26 26.92 -22.02
CA VAL A 639 -15.80 25.65 -22.58
C VAL A 639 -15.31 25.91 -23.99
N LEU A 640 -14.08 25.49 -24.30
CA LEU A 640 -13.57 25.60 -25.65
C LEU A 640 -14.27 24.59 -26.57
N TYR A 641 -14.62 25.03 -27.78
CA TYR A 641 -15.23 24.19 -28.81
C TYR A 641 -14.63 24.46 -30.20
N PRO A 642 -13.99 23.48 -30.85
CA PRO A 642 -13.77 22.11 -30.37
C PRO A 642 -12.90 22.08 -29.10
N ASN A 643 -13.06 21.03 -28.30
CA ASN A 643 -12.20 20.83 -27.14
C ASN A 643 -10.75 20.58 -27.60
N LEU A 644 -9.75 21.02 -26.84
CA LEU A 644 -8.34 20.71 -27.13
C LEU A 644 -7.97 19.29 -26.74
N PHE A 645 -8.70 18.74 -25.78
CA PHE A 645 -8.57 17.36 -25.33
C PHE A 645 -9.97 16.73 -25.34
N ILE A 646 -10.05 15.42 -25.48
CA ILE A 646 -11.22 14.59 -25.15
C ILE A 646 -10.77 13.46 -24.22
N ALA A 647 -11.69 12.79 -23.54
CA ALA A 647 -11.35 11.65 -22.69
C ALA A 647 -11.46 10.32 -23.45
N ASP A 648 -10.46 9.44 -23.28
CA ASP A 648 -10.59 8.03 -23.63
C ASP A 648 -11.57 7.34 -22.66
N VAL A 649 -12.82 7.18 -23.11
CA VAL A 649 -13.85 6.53 -22.29
C VAL A 649 -13.88 5.01 -22.45
N THR A 650 -12.98 4.40 -23.23
CA THR A 650 -12.95 2.93 -23.42
C THR A 650 -12.58 2.19 -22.13
N THR A 651 -11.75 2.82 -21.28
CA THR A 651 -11.26 2.25 -20.02
C THR A 651 -11.47 3.22 -18.85
N SER A 652 -12.66 3.17 -18.23
CA SER A 652 -12.96 3.98 -17.04
C SER A 652 -12.75 3.21 -15.73
N ASN A 653 -12.16 3.88 -14.74
CA ASN A 653 -12.01 3.37 -13.37
C ASN A 653 -13.17 3.78 -12.45
N ILE A 654 -14.05 4.66 -12.93
CA ILE A 654 -15.16 5.26 -12.16
C ILE A 654 -16.51 4.76 -12.70
N ARG A 655 -16.60 4.45 -13.99
CA ARG A 655 -17.79 3.93 -14.68
C ARG A 655 -17.42 2.69 -15.50
N GLU A 656 -18.41 1.96 -16.01
CA GLU A 656 -18.16 0.93 -17.02
C GLU A 656 -17.61 1.59 -18.31
N GLY A 657 -16.68 0.90 -18.98
CA GLY A 657 -16.10 1.36 -20.25
C GLY A 657 -17.17 1.61 -21.31
N GLN A 658 -17.01 2.67 -22.09
CA GLN A 658 -18.00 3.12 -23.08
C GLN A 658 -17.43 3.04 -24.50
N ASN A 659 -18.33 2.87 -25.47
CA ASN A 659 -17.98 2.93 -26.88
C ASN A 659 -17.73 4.39 -27.30
N MET A 660 -16.52 4.69 -27.78
CA MET A 660 -16.11 6.04 -28.18
C MET A 660 -17.03 6.66 -29.24
N ASN A 661 -17.45 5.92 -30.26
CA ASN A 661 -18.34 6.43 -31.33
C ASN A 661 -19.71 6.83 -30.79
N LYS A 662 -20.28 6.05 -29.85
CA LYS A 662 -21.55 6.40 -29.22
C LYS A 662 -21.41 7.62 -28.30
N ARG A 663 -20.29 7.71 -27.58
CA ARG A 663 -20.01 8.85 -26.68
C ARG A 663 -19.79 10.13 -27.47
N SER A 664 -19.05 10.07 -28.58
CA SER A 664 -18.70 11.22 -29.39
C SER A 664 -19.92 11.89 -30.03
N ILE A 665 -20.89 11.11 -30.53
CA ILE A 665 -22.18 11.64 -31.02
C ILE A 665 -22.89 12.43 -29.92
N LYS A 666 -22.97 11.87 -28.70
CA LYS A 666 -23.64 12.53 -27.57
C LYS A 666 -22.93 13.79 -27.10
N MET A 667 -21.60 13.80 -27.13
CA MET A 667 -20.77 14.93 -26.69
C MET A 667 -20.45 15.93 -27.81
N LYS A 668 -20.95 15.68 -29.04
CA LYS A 668 -20.58 16.39 -30.28
C LYS A 668 -19.06 16.49 -30.51
N TRP A 669 -18.33 15.42 -30.18
CA TRP A 669 -16.91 15.28 -30.50
C TRP A 669 -16.76 14.73 -31.92
N LYS A 670 -16.08 15.49 -32.78
CA LYS A 670 -15.68 15.05 -34.12
C LYS A 670 -14.38 14.26 -34.00
N LEU A 671 -14.48 12.93 -33.85
CA LEU A 671 -13.35 12.07 -33.49
C LEU A 671 -12.19 12.14 -34.49
N ASP A 672 -12.46 12.46 -35.75
CA ASP A 672 -11.49 12.69 -36.82
C ASP A 672 -10.55 13.88 -36.56
N LEU A 673 -10.92 14.79 -35.65
CA LEU A 673 -10.05 15.89 -35.22
C LEU A 673 -9.02 15.47 -34.16
N TYR A 674 -9.17 14.30 -33.52
CA TYR A 674 -8.39 13.91 -32.34
C TYR A 674 -7.42 12.77 -32.64
N ASP A 675 -6.31 12.76 -31.91
CA ASP A 675 -5.21 11.81 -32.06
C ASP A 675 -5.48 10.50 -31.31
N MET A 676 -6.46 9.75 -31.83
CA MET A 676 -7.10 8.56 -31.21
C MET A 676 -6.18 7.37 -30.94
#